data_AF-A0A8C1MX77-F1
#
_entry.id   AF-A0A8C1MX77-F1
#
_cell.length_a   1.000
_cell.length_b   1.000
_cell.length_c   1.000
_cell.angle_alpha   90.00
_cell.angle_beta   90.00
_cell.angle_gamma   90.00
#
_symmetry.space_group_name_H-M   'P 1'
#
loop_
_entity.id
_entity.type
_entity.pdbx_description
1 polymer ?
#
loop_
_entity_poly.entity_id
_entity_poly.type
_entity_poly.pdbx_seq_one_letter_code
_entity_poly.pdbx_strand_id
1 'polypeptide(L)'
;MLVSFDHMSSFLNFHYDFTETNIIYGVIYLFCLSERLLVSGSSRSISASVGEDVTLNCSVDSHITLQDIEQVSWKKTDEDEEIQVLLYQDNEILPEASDQRYSDRVEFFRDEIPKFNFSLRLKSVRTEDKGVYMCEVLAGGLSANTTVELERLGFSVSHIMVLILCVSASGSALLLCCLIYCRSLHKGFFGQQTYNHQFNLGSSVVLPCHVDECLLKKNLKVEWRKKDSETLVHLYEDGESRAQQDYQDRAHFFTDQIQHGNFSLRLDDLRAEDAGEYICRVYSGLFTVNRTAETSLVPRFNVKGSSGNNMVPLGESVVLLCQVDKSLLENSLKVEWRRADSETLVHLYEDGESRAKKQHKDYQHRAHFITDEIKDGNVSLRLDKVRAEDAGKYTCKVYREQDCVHSADAELEMLGFDVKCHILAPLGSSVVLSSHGQKPLPVEGLKVEWRRTDVDSDSDSDFSDSETLVHLYQNGKSRADKQQQDYQHRAHFFTEEIQHGNFSLRLDDLRAEDEGEYTCTVYSKKKHVISAKTNLILRLLDPVFRLHMSLVFCPNVLMLLAFVLWGVSEGSVSETVCCCALYFLRPLLLLWAAPYIYHFTGKIKSLILKYSYVVEYLALSVVVYSALFTSAWQKLLNYDVFERAMIIVLFVIVFVCCLCKIIYSKYFCDSHLRV
;
A
#
# COMPACT_ATOMS: atom_id res chain seq x y z
N MET A 1 37.97 -39.47 -76.19
CA MET A 1 39.03 -40.47 -76.53
C MET A 1 39.11 -40.48 -78.05
N LEU A 2 40.26 -40.07 -78.63
CA LEU A 2 40.51 -39.96 -80.08
C LEU A 2 39.64 -38.89 -80.81
N VAL A 3 40.10 -38.12 -81.81
CA VAL A 3 41.46 -37.89 -82.37
C VAL A 3 41.56 -36.43 -82.85
N SER A 4 42.77 -35.91 -83.09
CA SER A 4 43.07 -34.54 -83.57
C SER A 4 44.12 -34.57 -84.71
N PHE A 5 44.36 -33.41 -85.37
CA PHE A 5 45.30 -33.22 -86.51
C PHE A 5 44.83 -33.93 -87.82
N ASP A 6 45.26 -33.60 -89.06
CA ASP A 6 46.20 -32.61 -89.64
C ASP A 6 45.83 -32.38 -91.14
N HIS A 7 46.39 -31.50 -92.00
CA HIS A 7 47.54 -30.59 -91.92
C HIS A 7 47.40 -29.33 -92.84
N MET A 8 48.42 -28.48 -92.78
CA MET A 8 48.76 -27.22 -93.48
C MET A 8 49.21 -27.33 -94.97
N SER A 9 48.74 -26.40 -95.84
CA SER A 9 49.45 -25.78 -97.00
C SER A 9 48.46 -24.89 -97.80
N SER A 10 48.68 -23.68 -98.33
CA SER A 10 49.73 -22.63 -98.38
C SER A 10 50.03 -22.17 -99.83
N PHE A 11 50.19 -20.84 -100.03
CA PHE A 11 50.61 -20.14 -101.26
C PHE A 11 49.73 -20.21 -102.54
N LEU A 12 49.12 -19.08 -102.92
CA LEU A 12 49.71 -18.21 -103.95
C LEU A 12 49.09 -16.78 -103.99
N ASN A 13 49.98 -15.80 -103.93
CA ASN A 13 49.77 -14.36 -103.85
C ASN A 13 49.00 -13.74 -105.04
N PHE A 14 48.35 -12.60 -104.80
CA PHE A 14 48.68 -11.35 -105.52
C PHE A 14 48.37 -10.10 -104.67
N HIS A 15 49.21 -9.06 -104.77
CA HIS A 15 49.05 -7.80 -104.01
C HIS A 15 47.92 -6.91 -104.57
N TYR A 16 47.21 -6.23 -103.67
CA TYR A 16 46.96 -4.79 -103.79
C TYR A 16 46.76 -4.21 -102.37
N ASP A 17 47.58 -3.23 -101.98
CA ASP A 17 47.61 -2.77 -100.59
C ASP A 17 46.45 -1.84 -100.24
N PHE A 18 45.77 -2.16 -99.14
CA PHE A 18 44.92 -1.25 -98.37
C PHE A 18 45.41 -1.31 -96.91
N THR A 19 45.81 -0.18 -96.34
CA THR A 19 46.53 -0.18 -95.06
C THR A 19 45.61 -0.43 -93.86
N GLU A 20 45.87 -1.52 -93.12
CA GLU A 20 45.07 -1.93 -91.96
C GLU A 20 44.95 -0.86 -90.87
N THR A 21 45.91 0.07 -90.79
CA THR A 21 45.86 1.20 -89.84
C THR A 21 44.57 2.00 -89.95
N ASN A 22 44.03 2.25 -91.15
CA ASN A 22 42.78 3.01 -91.28
C ASN A 22 41.54 2.20 -90.86
N ILE A 23 41.59 0.86 -90.95
CA ILE A 23 40.51 0.00 -90.44
C ILE A 23 40.60 -0.11 -88.92
N ILE A 24 41.81 -0.25 -88.37
CA ILE A 24 42.03 -0.28 -86.92
C ILE A 24 41.67 1.07 -86.29
N TYR A 25 42.10 2.20 -86.86
CA TYR A 25 41.67 3.52 -86.39
C TYR A 25 40.16 3.73 -86.60
N GLY A 26 39.57 3.29 -87.73
CA GLY A 26 38.13 3.39 -87.96
C GLY A 26 37.31 2.57 -86.95
N VAL A 27 37.70 1.34 -86.66
CA VAL A 27 37.04 0.47 -85.67
C VAL A 27 37.27 0.97 -84.24
N ILE A 28 38.48 1.45 -83.89
CA ILE A 28 38.72 2.08 -82.59
C ILE A 28 37.90 3.38 -82.46
N TYR A 29 37.76 4.18 -83.51
CA TYR A 29 36.94 5.39 -83.50
C TYR A 29 35.44 5.07 -83.36
N LEU A 30 34.94 4.01 -84.01
CA LEU A 30 33.58 3.49 -83.76
C LEU A 30 33.40 2.92 -82.34
N PHE A 31 34.41 2.26 -81.76
CA PHE A 31 34.35 1.76 -80.39
C PHE A 31 34.49 2.87 -79.33
N CYS A 32 35.18 3.96 -79.64
CA CYS A 32 35.32 5.16 -78.79
C CYS A 32 34.17 6.16 -78.93
N LEU A 33 33.30 6.02 -79.93
CA LEU A 33 32.05 6.78 -80.09
C LEU A 33 30.80 5.92 -79.81
N SER A 34 30.95 4.91 -78.96
CA SER A 34 29.83 4.35 -78.20
C SER A 34 29.51 5.33 -77.08
N GLU A 35 28.50 6.18 -77.27
CA GLU A 35 27.83 6.86 -76.15
C GLU A 35 27.35 5.81 -75.14
N ARG A 36 27.61 6.04 -73.86
CA ARG A 36 27.30 5.11 -72.76
C ARG A 36 26.90 5.90 -71.53
N LEU A 37 25.61 6.11 -71.38
CA LEU A 37 25.05 6.61 -70.13
C LEU A 37 25.39 5.62 -69.00
N LEU A 38 26.23 6.05 -68.05
CA LEU A 38 26.62 5.25 -66.89
C LEU A 38 26.12 5.93 -65.62
N VAL A 39 25.30 5.21 -64.85
CA VAL A 39 24.78 5.71 -63.56
C VAL A 39 25.46 4.95 -62.43
N SER A 40 25.98 5.70 -61.47
CA SER A 40 26.73 5.19 -60.32
C SER A 40 26.01 5.56 -59.02
N GLY A 41 26.00 4.64 -58.05
CA GLY A 41 25.31 4.80 -56.77
C GLY A 41 26.05 4.09 -55.64
N SER A 42 25.46 4.09 -54.44
CA SER A 42 26.05 3.37 -53.30
C SER A 42 25.91 1.86 -53.48
N SER A 43 27.02 1.17 -53.73
CA SER A 43 27.10 -0.30 -53.75
C SER A 43 27.03 -0.96 -52.35
N ARG A 44 26.73 -0.17 -51.32
CA ARG A 44 26.49 -0.62 -49.94
C ARG A 44 25.12 -0.16 -49.50
N SER A 45 24.44 -1.02 -48.75
CA SER A 45 23.22 -0.67 -48.03
C SER A 45 23.47 0.48 -47.05
N ILE A 46 22.44 1.29 -46.84
CA ILE A 46 22.45 2.43 -45.92
C ILE A 46 21.75 2.03 -44.63
N SER A 47 22.34 2.44 -43.50
CA SER A 47 21.75 2.31 -42.17
C SER A 47 21.56 3.68 -41.55
N ALA A 48 20.39 3.92 -40.96
CA ALA A 48 20.01 5.20 -40.36
C ALA A 48 19.19 4.99 -39.08
N SER A 49 19.00 6.04 -38.28
CA SER A 49 18.06 6.04 -37.17
C SER A 49 16.72 6.65 -37.59
N VAL A 50 15.63 6.20 -36.96
CA VAL A 50 14.32 6.83 -37.13
C VAL A 50 14.39 8.31 -36.70
N GLY A 51 14.00 9.21 -37.61
CA GLY A 51 14.08 10.66 -37.45
C GLY A 51 15.35 11.33 -38.01
N GLU A 52 16.32 10.58 -38.54
CA GLU A 52 17.51 11.15 -39.21
C GLU A 52 17.25 11.45 -40.69
N ASP A 53 18.06 12.34 -41.27
CA ASP A 53 18.07 12.63 -42.71
C ASP A 53 19.14 11.77 -43.40
N VAL A 54 18.76 11.09 -44.49
CA VAL A 54 19.66 10.22 -45.27
C VAL A 54 19.92 10.78 -46.66
N THR A 55 21.04 10.39 -47.28
CA THR A 55 21.35 10.72 -48.68
C THR A 55 21.51 9.43 -49.47
N LEU A 56 20.70 9.26 -50.51
CA LEU A 56 20.78 8.16 -51.46
C LEU A 56 21.59 8.63 -52.66
N ASN A 57 22.76 8.02 -52.86
CA ASN A 57 23.72 8.50 -53.86
C ASN A 57 23.31 8.10 -55.29
N CYS A 58 23.28 9.06 -56.20
CA CYS A 58 23.16 8.84 -57.64
C CYS A 58 23.97 9.88 -58.42
N SER A 59 24.95 9.43 -59.21
CA SER A 59 25.85 10.26 -60.01
C SER A 59 25.99 9.69 -61.42
N VAL A 60 25.81 10.53 -62.43
CA VAL A 60 25.92 10.17 -63.85
C VAL A 60 27.36 10.42 -64.30
N ASP A 61 27.94 9.47 -65.04
CA ASP A 61 29.31 9.53 -65.53
C ASP A 61 29.41 9.46 -67.06
N SER A 62 30.45 10.11 -67.57
CA SER A 62 30.91 10.20 -68.96
C SER A 62 30.09 11.03 -69.96
N HIS A 63 30.84 11.88 -70.68
CA HIS A 63 30.65 12.45 -72.03
C HIS A 63 29.32 13.13 -72.48
N ILE A 64 28.20 12.92 -71.79
CA ILE A 64 26.89 13.49 -72.10
C ILE A 64 26.79 14.91 -71.53
N THR A 65 26.07 15.84 -72.17
CA THR A 65 25.87 17.19 -71.64
C THR A 65 24.59 17.29 -70.80
N LEU A 66 24.48 18.32 -69.94
CA LEU A 66 23.26 18.57 -69.16
C LEU A 66 22.03 18.91 -70.04
N GLN A 67 22.23 19.23 -71.32
CA GLN A 67 21.13 19.49 -72.26
C GLN A 67 20.56 18.21 -72.86
N ASP A 68 21.28 17.09 -72.76
CA ASP A 68 20.89 15.79 -73.31
C ASP A 68 20.17 14.92 -72.26
N ILE A 69 20.17 15.33 -70.98
CA ILE A 69 19.44 14.65 -69.89
C ILE A 69 17.96 15.07 -69.95
N GLU A 70 17.12 14.14 -70.37
CA GLU A 70 15.68 14.32 -70.52
C GLU A 70 14.98 14.22 -69.15
N GLN A 71 15.35 13.22 -68.34
CA GLN A 71 14.67 12.90 -67.09
C GLN A 71 15.62 12.21 -66.09
N VAL A 72 15.47 12.55 -64.80
CA VAL A 72 16.00 11.77 -63.67
C VAL A 72 14.89 11.50 -62.67
N SER A 73 14.65 10.22 -62.39
CA SER A 73 13.52 9.72 -61.62
C SER A 73 14.00 8.88 -60.45
N TRP A 74 13.67 9.29 -59.22
CA TRP A 74 13.81 8.45 -58.04
C TRP A 74 12.49 7.74 -57.73
N LYS A 75 12.55 6.42 -57.59
CA LYS A 75 11.42 5.53 -57.27
C LYS A 75 11.75 4.66 -56.04
N LYS A 76 10.76 4.30 -55.22
CA LYS A 76 10.85 3.14 -54.31
C LYS A 76 10.27 1.94 -55.04
N THR A 77 10.98 0.82 -55.04
CA THR A 77 10.50 -0.46 -55.57
C THR A 77 10.07 -1.34 -54.40
N ASP A 78 8.78 -1.65 -54.29
CA ASP A 78 8.19 -2.28 -53.10
C ASP A 78 7.11 -3.29 -53.54
N GLU A 79 7.37 -4.60 -53.37
CA GLU A 79 6.47 -5.73 -53.66
C GLU A 79 5.49 -5.53 -54.84
N ASP A 80 6.04 -5.33 -56.04
CA ASP A 80 5.40 -5.10 -57.34
C ASP A 80 4.82 -3.68 -57.61
N GLU A 81 4.95 -2.71 -56.70
CA GLU A 81 4.66 -1.28 -56.97
C GLU A 81 5.94 -0.42 -57.16
N GLU A 82 5.94 0.44 -58.18
CA GLU A 82 6.92 1.53 -58.33
C GLU A 82 6.33 2.86 -57.83
N ILE A 83 6.81 3.34 -56.68
CA ILE A 83 6.33 4.56 -56.04
C ILE A 83 7.23 5.73 -56.44
N GLN A 84 6.71 6.76 -57.08
CA GLN A 84 7.49 7.94 -57.45
C GLN A 84 7.91 8.73 -56.19
N VAL A 85 9.21 8.86 -55.95
CA VAL A 85 9.77 9.52 -54.77
C VAL A 85 10.08 10.99 -55.10
N LEU A 86 10.82 11.25 -56.18
CA LEU A 86 11.05 12.60 -56.70
C LEU A 86 11.38 12.55 -58.20
N LEU A 87 11.06 13.63 -58.92
CA LEU A 87 11.27 13.76 -60.36
C LEU A 87 12.06 15.04 -60.69
N TYR A 88 12.99 14.93 -61.64
CA TYR A 88 13.63 16.01 -62.36
C TYR A 88 13.44 15.79 -63.86
N GLN A 89 12.98 16.80 -64.58
CA GLN A 89 12.65 16.72 -66.01
C GLN A 89 12.71 18.12 -66.62
N ASP A 90 13.09 18.26 -67.89
CA ASP A 90 13.09 19.55 -68.61
C ASP A 90 13.88 20.68 -67.89
N ASN A 91 14.94 20.30 -67.17
CA ASN A 91 15.75 21.12 -66.25
C ASN A 91 15.06 21.63 -64.96
N GLU A 92 13.81 21.25 -64.68
CA GLU A 92 13.10 21.59 -63.43
C GLU A 92 12.95 20.39 -62.48
N ILE A 93 12.83 20.68 -61.18
CA ILE A 93 12.49 19.67 -60.15
C ILE A 93 10.96 19.72 -59.98
N LEU A 94 10.29 18.57 -59.98
CA LEU A 94 8.83 18.45 -59.94
C LEU A 94 8.35 17.72 -58.67
N PRO A 95 8.24 18.40 -57.50
CA PRO A 95 7.71 17.79 -56.27
C PRO A 95 6.25 17.38 -56.37
N GLU A 96 5.46 17.99 -57.27
CA GLU A 96 4.05 17.65 -57.48
C GLU A 96 3.85 16.26 -58.12
N ALA A 97 4.91 15.66 -58.66
CA ALA A 97 4.93 14.29 -59.17
C ALA A 97 5.31 13.25 -58.09
N SER A 98 5.67 13.66 -56.88
CA SER A 98 6.00 12.76 -55.77
C SER A 98 4.75 12.18 -55.11
N ASP A 99 4.84 10.92 -54.67
CA ASP A 99 3.84 10.32 -53.78
C ASP A 99 3.71 11.10 -52.46
N GLN A 100 2.49 11.16 -51.93
CA GLN A 100 2.15 11.92 -50.71
C GLN A 100 3.01 11.53 -49.48
N ARG A 101 3.55 10.31 -49.42
CA ARG A 101 4.49 9.83 -48.38
C ARG A 101 5.82 10.58 -48.36
N TYR A 102 6.22 11.17 -49.49
CA TYR A 102 7.50 11.85 -49.70
C TYR A 102 7.38 13.38 -49.85
N SER A 103 6.18 13.93 -50.04
CA SER A 103 5.90 15.37 -50.05
C SER A 103 6.58 16.10 -48.88
N ASP A 104 7.23 17.23 -49.16
CA ASP A 104 8.07 18.05 -48.25
C ASP A 104 9.25 17.34 -47.56
N ARG A 105 9.42 16.02 -47.75
CA ARG A 105 10.47 15.20 -47.12
C ARG A 105 11.67 14.94 -48.02
N VAL A 106 11.57 15.19 -49.33
CA VAL A 106 12.65 14.87 -50.28
C VAL A 106 13.16 16.09 -51.04
N GLU A 107 14.46 16.13 -51.32
CA GLU A 107 15.08 17.17 -52.15
C GLU A 107 16.34 16.69 -52.89
N PHE A 108 16.59 17.24 -54.07
CA PHE A 108 17.88 17.16 -54.75
C PHE A 108 18.85 18.25 -54.27
N PHE A 109 20.14 17.96 -54.32
CA PHE A 109 21.21 18.93 -54.05
C PHE A 109 21.41 19.86 -55.25
N ARG A 110 20.66 20.98 -55.28
CA ARG A 110 20.64 21.92 -56.43
C ARG A 110 22.03 22.38 -56.91
N ASP A 111 22.96 22.60 -55.99
CA ASP A 111 24.33 23.04 -56.28
C ASP A 111 25.24 21.93 -56.85
N GLU A 112 24.79 20.67 -56.80
CA GLU A 112 25.51 19.49 -57.28
C GLU A 112 24.97 18.96 -58.62
N ILE A 113 23.72 19.30 -59.01
CA ILE A 113 23.13 18.96 -60.32
C ILE A 113 24.04 19.38 -61.49
N PRO A 114 24.65 20.59 -61.53
CA PRO A 114 25.59 20.99 -62.59
C PRO A 114 26.87 20.15 -62.68
N LYS A 115 27.10 19.25 -61.70
CA LYS A 115 28.22 18.31 -61.64
C LYS A 115 27.75 16.86 -61.90
N PHE A 116 26.58 16.69 -62.51
CA PHE A 116 25.96 15.39 -62.82
C PHE A 116 25.61 14.53 -61.58
N ASN A 117 25.46 15.16 -60.42
CA ASN A 117 25.12 14.50 -59.16
C ASN A 117 23.64 14.75 -58.81
N PHE A 118 22.84 13.70 -58.94
CA PHE A 118 21.39 13.66 -58.70
C PHE A 118 21.04 12.86 -57.44
N SER A 119 21.91 12.88 -56.45
CA SER A 119 21.66 12.24 -55.15
C SER A 119 20.43 12.83 -54.47
N LEU A 120 19.64 11.98 -53.82
CA LEU A 120 18.40 12.37 -53.12
C LEU A 120 18.67 12.50 -51.63
N ARG A 121 18.26 13.62 -51.00
CA ARG A 121 18.11 13.68 -49.55
C ARG A 121 16.68 13.31 -49.17
N LEU A 122 16.52 12.31 -48.30
CA LEU A 122 15.24 11.94 -47.66
C LEU A 122 15.31 12.34 -46.18
N LYS A 123 14.40 13.22 -45.76
CA LYS A 123 14.38 13.85 -44.44
C LYS A 123 13.50 13.10 -43.44
N SER A 124 13.97 13.04 -42.19
CA SER A 124 13.25 12.45 -41.06
C SER A 124 12.69 11.06 -41.38
N VAL A 125 13.60 10.10 -41.59
CA VAL A 125 13.30 8.73 -42.01
C VAL A 125 12.42 7.98 -40.99
N ARG A 126 11.46 7.21 -41.50
CA ARG A 126 10.45 6.41 -40.80
C ARG A 126 10.68 4.92 -41.06
N THR A 127 10.09 4.07 -40.22
CA THR A 127 10.11 2.60 -40.39
C THR A 127 9.56 2.12 -41.74
N GLU A 128 8.55 2.81 -42.28
CA GLU A 128 7.93 2.56 -43.58
C GLU A 128 8.80 2.94 -44.80
N ASP A 129 9.79 3.82 -44.63
CA ASP A 129 10.70 4.19 -45.73
C ASP A 129 11.72 3.07 -46.02
N LYS A 130 11.81 2.02 -45.20
CA LYS A 130 12.68 0.86 -45.44
C LYS A 130 12.34 0.22 -46.80
N GLY A 131 13.36 -0.07 -47.61
CA GLY A 131 13.21 -0.74 -48.89
C GLY A 131 14.34 -0.42 -49.87
N VAL A 132 14.14 -0.80 -51.13
CA VAL A 132 15.05 -0.50 -52.25
C VAL A 132 14.56 0.76 -52.98
N TYR A 133 15.49 1.67 -53.26
CA TYR A 133 15.27 2.88 -54.02
C TYR A 133 16.07 2.83 -55.32
N MET A 134 15.42 3.13 -56.44
CA MET A 134 16.02 3.17 -57.78
C MET A 134 16.13 4.62 -58.26
N CYS A 135 17.33 5.01 -58.68
CA CYS A 135 17.56 6.21 -59.49
C CYS A 135 17.62 5.76 -60.95
N GLU A 136 16.70 6.25 -61.78
CA GLU A 136 16.58 5.98 -63.20
C GLU A 136 16.87 7.28 -63.98
N VAL A 137 17.74 7.20 -64.99
CA VAL A 137 18.19 8.35 -65.79
C VAL A 137 17.94 8.07 -67.27
N LEU A 138 17.33 9.03 -67.95
CA LEU A 138 17.08 9.02 -69.38
C LEU A 138 17.82 10.20 -70.04
N ALA A 139 18.65 9.90 -71.04
CA ALA A 139 19.41 10.90 -71.79
C ALA A 139 19.68 10.45 -73.22
N GLY A 140 19.35 11.30 -74.20
CA GLY A 140 19.55 11.01 -75.63
C GLY A 140 18.87 9.72 -76.12
N GLY A 141 17.74 9.33 -75.52
CA GLY A 141 17.09 8.03 -75.76
C GLY A 141 17.81 6.80 -75.18
N LEU A 142 18.89 6.97 -74.40
CA LEU A 142 19.49 5.92 -73.57
C LEU A 142 18.86 5.92 -72.17
N SER A 143 18.72 4.74 -71.56
CA SER A 143 18.31 4.56 -70.17
C SER A 143 19.38 3.81 -69.39
N ALA A 144 19.64 4.25 -68.15
CA ALA A 144 20.45 3.53 -67.18
C ALA A 144 19.97 3.84 -65.75
N ASN A 145 20.21 2.93 -64.82
CA ASN A 145 19.75 3.06 -63.44
C ASN A 145 20.79 2.59 -62.41
N THR A 146 20.54 2.92 -61.14
CA THR A 146 21.27 2.38 -59.99
C THR A 146 20.33 2.24 -58.80
N THR A 147 20.58 1.25 -57.93
CA THR A 147 19.70 0.91 -56.79
C THR A 147 20.44 1.01 -55.48
N VAL A 148 19.80 1.58 -54.45
CA VAL A 148 20.32 1.73 -53.10
C VAL A 148 19.31 1.17 -52.10
N GLU A 149 19.74 0.24 -51.24
CA GLU A 149 18.87 -0.36 -50.21
C GLU A 149 19.04 0.31 -48.84
N LEU A 150 17.92 0.64 -48.20
CA LEU A 150 17.85 1.15 -46.83
C LEU A 150 17.55 -0.02 -45.87
N GLU A 151 18.56 -0.87 -45.60
CA GLU A 151 18.41 -2.14 -44.88
C GLU A 151 18.01 -1.99 -43.40
N ARG A 152 18.63 -1.03 -42.69
CA ARG A 152 18.65 -1.01 -41.23
C ARG A 152 18.22 0.33 -40.66
N LEU A 153 17.05 0.33 -40.04
CA LEU A 153 16.53 1.45 -39.27
C LEU A 153 16.65 1.17 -37.77
N GLY A 154 17.41 2.00 -37.06
CA GLY A 154 17.64 1.90 -35.62
C GLY A 154 16.79 2.87 -34.81
N PHE A 155 16.50 2.51 -33.56
CA PHE A 155 15.99 3.48 -32.58
C PHE A 155 17.14 4.37 -32.11
N SER A 156 16.96 5.69 -32.19
CA SER A 156 17.93 6.65 -31.68
C SER A 156 18.18 6.41 -30.17
N VAL A 157 19.43 6.59 -29.73
CA VAL A 157 19.87 6.34 -28.33
C VAL A 157 19.00 7.06 -27.30
N SER A 158 18.43 8.22 -27.65
CA SER A 158 17.48 8.96 -26.82
C SER A 158 16.22 8.15 -26.48
N HIS A 159 15.66 7.40 -27.44
CA HIS A 159 14.48 6.55 -27.21
C HIS A 159 14.79 5.40 -26.25
N ILE A 160 15.97 4.77 -26.42
CA ILE A 160 16.46 3.68 -25.56
C ILE A 160 16.65 4.18 -24.12
N MET A 161 17.21 5.37 -23.94
CA MET A 161 17.35 5.99 -22.61
C MET A 161 16.00 6.32 -21.96
N VAL A 162 15.02 6.83 -22.72
CA VAL A 162 13.66 7.07 -22.22
C VAL A 162 13.00 5.76 -21.78
N LEU A 163 13.12 4.69 -22.59
CA LEU A 163 12.58 3.36 -22.24
C LEU A 163 13.15 2.86 -20.90
N ILE A 164 14.46 2.93 -20.71
CA ILE A 164 15.14 2.49 -19.47
C ILE A 164 14.67 3.30 -18.25
N LEU A 165 14.46 4.61 -18.41
CA LEU A 165 13.92 5.47 -17.35
C LEU A 165 12.46 5.14 -17.01
N CYS A 166 11.60 4.91 -18.02
CA CYS A 166 10.21 4.52 -17.81
C CYS A 166 10.08 3.12 -17.15
N VAL A 167 10.90 2.14 -17.56
CA VAL A 167 10.91 0.79 -16.98
C VAL A 167 11.46 0.79 -15.55
N SER A 168 12.49 1.58 -15.24
CA SER A 168 13.02 1.68 -13.86
C SER A 168 12.09 2.47 -12.92
N ALA A 169 11.39 3.51 -13.40
CA ALA A 169 10.37 4.23 -12.63
C ALA A 169 9.14 3.34 -12.32
N SER A 170 8.62 2.61 -13.32
CA SER A 170 7.50 1.68 -13.10
C SER A 170 7.90 0.47 -12.24
N GLY A 171 9.10 -0.10 -12.46
CA GLY A 171 9.64 -1.20 -11.67
C GLY A 171 9.86 -0.84 -10.19
N SER A 172 10.34 0.38 -9.90
CA SER A 172 10.51 0.84 -8.51
C SER A 172 9.19 1.17 -7.82
N ALA A 173 8.19 1.69 -8.53
CA ALA A 173 6.82 1.84 -8.03
C ALA A 173 6.17 0.49 -7.71
N LEU A 174 6.31 -0.50 -8.61
CA LEU A 174 5.84 -1.87 -8.39
C LEU A 174 6.55 -2.54 -7.21
N LEU A 175 7.87 -2.36 -7.05
CA LEU A 175 8.63 -2.84 -5.89
C LEU A 175 8.14 -2.22 -4.58
N LEU A 176 7.85 -0.91 -4.54
CA LEU A 176 7.27 -0.26 -3.37
C LEU A 176 5.87 -0.83 -3.04
N CYS A 177 5.01 -1.03 -4.05
CA CYS A 177 3.70 -1.66 -3.86
C CYS A 177 3.83 -3.10 -3.34
N CYS A 178 4.74 -3.90 -3.91
CA CYS A 178 5.01 -5.27 -3.45
C CYS A 178 5.63 -5.31 -2.04
N LEU A 179 6.48 -4.35 -1.66
CA LEU A 179 7.01 -4.26 -0.30
C LEU A 179 5.93 -3.88 0.71
N ILE A 180 5.00 -2.98 0.36
CA ILE A 180 3.83 -2.64 1.19
C ILE A 180 2.91 -3.87 1.34
N TYR A 181 2.64 -4.58 0.24
CA TYR A 181 1.82 -5.79 0.19
C TYR A 181 2.43 -6.93 1.04
N CYS A 182 3.70 -7.29 0.79
CA CYS A 182 4.37 -8.38 1.47
C CYS A 182 4.66 -8.08 2.96
N ARG A 183 4.88 -6.81 3.34
CA ARG A 183 5.08 -6.43 4.76
C ARG A 183 3.78 -6.43 5.57
N SER A 184 2.61 -6.42 4.91
CA SER A 184 1.31 -6.63 5.54
C SER A 184 0.91 -8.11 5.62
N LEU A 185 1.61 -9.00 4.91
CA LEU A 185 1.33 -10.43 4.95
C LEU A 185 1.89 -11.03 6.25
N HIS A 186 1.12 -11.92 6.87
CA HIS A 186 1.56 -12.80 7.96
C HIS A 186 1.86 -12.15 9.34
N LYS A 187 1.02 -11.22 9.80
CA LYS A 187 0.70 -11.09 11.24
C LYS A 187 -0.65 -10.41 11.49
N GLY A 188 -1.66 -11.21 11.84
CA GLY A 188 -2.82 -10.69 12.56
C GLY A 188 -2.37 -10.25 13.94
N PHE A 189 -2.16 -8.94 14.13
CA PHE A 189 -1.57 -8.39 15.36
C PHE A 189 -2.57 -7.49 16.08
N PHE A 190 -2.86 -7.84 17.33
CA PHE A 190 -4.08 -7.48 18.04
C PHE A 190 -4.11 -6.04 18.59
N GLY A 191 -5.31 -5.53 18.87
CA GLY A 191 -5.55 -4.26 19.58
C GLY A 191 -6.24 -4.54 20.91
N GLN A 192 -5.64 -4.13 22.02
CA GLN A 192 -5.99 -4.60 23.37
C GLN A 192 -7.09 -3.78 24.04
N GLN A 193 -8.24 -4.41 24.30
CA GLN A 193 -9.24 -3.90 25.23
C GLN A 193 -8.98 -4.44 26.64
N THR A 194 -9.19 -3.61 27.66
CA THR A 194 -9.13 -4.02 29.07
C THR A 194 -10.37 -3.54 29.79
N TYR A 195 -11.32 -4.44 30.06
CA TYR A 195 -12.42 -4.18 30.96
C TYR A 195 -11.90 -4.24 32.39
N ASN A 196 -11.64 -3.07 32.99
CA ASN A 196 -11.34 -2.93 34.42
C ASN A 196 -12.59 -3.20 35.31
N HIS A 197 -13.36 -4.24 35.00
CA HIS A 197 -14.45 -4.73 35.85
C HIS A 197 -14.00 -6.05 36.48
N GLN A 198 -14.05 -6.10 37.81
CA GLN A 198 -13.57 -7.22 38.60
C GLN A 198 -14.74 -8.16 38.94
N PHE A 199 -14.76 -9.34 38.33
CA PHE A 199 -15.82 -10.35 38.45
C PHE A 199 -15.46 -11.36 39.54
N ASN A 200 -16.16 -11.35 40.68
CA ASN A 200 -15.84 -12.24 41.79
C ASN A 200 -16.05 -13.73 41.43
N LEU A 201 -15.41 -14.64 42.17
CA LEU A 201 -15.74 -16.07 42.12
C LEU A 201 -17.24 -16.28 42.38
N GLY A 202 -17.88 -17.17 41.61
CA GLY A 202 -19.33 -17.39 41.64
C GLY A 202 -20.17 -16.28 40.97
N SER A 203 -19.57 -15.27 40.35
CA SER A 203 -20.28 -14.25 39.55
C SER A 203 -20.30 -14.58 38.06
N SER A 204 -21.05 -13.78 37.29
CA SER A 204 -21.26 -13.97 35.85
C SER A 204 -20.50 -12.96 35.01
N VAL A 205 -19.90 -13.41 33.91
CA VAL A 205 -19.21 -12.57 32.93
C VAL A 205 -19.79 -12.74 31.52
N VAL A 206 -19.56 -11.76 30.66
CA VAL A 206 -19.83 -11.86 29.23
C VAL A 206 -18.51 -11.68 28.47
N LEU A 207 -18.09 -12.72 27.73
CA LEU A 207 -16.99 -12.66 26.78
C LEU A 207 -17.57 -12.21 25.42
N PRO A 208 -17.21 -11.04 24.89
CA PRO A 208 -17.92 -10.48 23.75
C PRO A 208 -17.44 -11.09 22.42
N CYS A 209 -18.38 -11.37 21.53
CA CYS A 209 -18.11 -11.71 20.14
C CYS A 209 -19.26 -11.18 19.28
N HIS A 210 -18.95 -10.48 18.20
CA HIS A 210 -19.94 -9.83 17.34
C HIS A 210 -19.47 -9.86 15.88
N VAL A 211 -20.41 -10.01 14.95
CA VAL A 211 -20.17 -10.08 13.50
C VAL A 211 -21.30 -9.37 12.78
N ASP A 212 -20.95 -8.57 11.76
CA ASP A 212 -21.90 -7.82 10.92
C ASP A 212 -23.16 -8.60 10.54
N GLU A 213 -24.33 -7.98 10.74
CA GLU A 213 -25.64 -8.53 10.34
C GLU A 213 -25.69 -8.88 8.84
N CYS A 214 -24.95 -8.15 8.01
CA CYS A 214 -24.75 -8.41 6.58
C CYS A 214 -24.16 -9.79 6.24
N LEU A 215 -23.53 -10.48 7.20
CA LEU A 215 -22.91 -11.80 7.03
C LEU A 215 -23.81 -12.97 7.49
N LEU A 216 -24.99 -12.67 8.06
CA LEU A 216 -25.91 -13.64 8.66
C LEU A 216 -26.90 -14.22 7.64
N LYS A 217 -26.44 -15.20 6.85
CA LYS A 217 -27.31 -16.06 6.03
C LYS A 217 -26.97 -17.54 6.23
N LYS A 218 -27.88 -18.41 5.74
CA LYS A 218 -28.07 -19.81 6.16
C LYS A 218 -26.78 -20.63 6.35
N ASN A 219 -26.87 -21.56 7.30
CA ASN A 219 -25.81 -22.48 7.74
C ASN A 219 -24.70 -21.71 8.47
N LEU A 220 -25.04 -21.23 9.66
CA LEU A 220 -24.15 -20.55 10.60
C LEU A 220 -23.71 -21.53 11.70
N LYS A 221 -22.41 -21.57 11.98
CA LYS A 221 -21.82 -22.31 13.09
C LYS A 221 -20.91 -21.37 13.89
N VAL A 222 -21.02 -21.37 15.21
CA VAL A 222 -20.19 -20.55 16.09
C VAL A 222 -19.69 -21.38 17.26
N GLU A 223 -18.39 -21.39 17.51
CA GLU A 223 -17.79 -22.06 18.66
C GLU A 223 -17.00 -21.08 19.53
N TRP A 224 -17.10 -21.22 20.85
CA TRP A 224 -16.16 -20.67 21.81
C TRP A 224 -15.26 -21.79 22.33
N ARG A 225 -13.95 -21.57 22.34
CA ARG A 225 -12.94 -22.49 22.88
C ARG A 225 -11.98 -21.80 23.82
N LYS A 226 -11.36 -22.55 24.73
CA LYS A 226 -10.10 -22.12 25.37
C LYS A 226 -8.92 -22.26 24.39
N LYS A 227 -8.01 -21.29 24.40
CA LYS A 227 -6.87 -21.15 23.47
C LYS A 227 -5.66 -22.01 23.83
N ASP A 228 -5.49 -22.32 25.10
CA ASP A 228 -4.39 -23.14 25.63
C ASP A 228 -4.54 -24.63 25.34
N SER A 229 -5.80 -25.09 25.24
CA SER A 229 -6.21 -26.48 25.23
C SER A 229 -7.12 -26.85 24.05
N GLU A 230 -7.58 -25.86 23.28
CA GLU A 230 -8.64 -25.99 22.25
C GLU A 230 -9.96 -26.60 22.77
N THR A 231 -10.14 -26.65 24.10
CA THR A 231 -11.32 -27.19 24.77
C THR A 231 -12.55 -26.40 24.35
N LEU A 232 -13.58 -27.11 23.85
CA LEU A 232 -14.87 -26.49 23.52
C LEU A 232 -15.54 -26.00 24.81
N VAL A 233 -16.11 -24.79 24.76
CA VAL A 233 -16.83 -24.18 25.87
C VAL A 233 -18.31 -24.15 25.53
N HIS A 234 -18.66 -23.57 24.37
CA HIS A 234 -20.02 -23.50 23.86
C HIS A 234 -20.02 -23.52 22.32
N LEU A 235 -21.00 -24.21 21.72
CA LEU A 235 -21.22 -24.31 20.28
C LEU A 235 -22.68 -23.96 19.95
N TYR A 236 -22.88 -23.08 18.97
CA TYR A 236 -24.16 -22.81 18.32
C TYR A 236 -24.10 -23.30 16.87
N GLU A 237 -25.07 -24.11 16.45
CA GLU A 237 -25.08 -24.74 15.13
C GLU A 237 -26.51 -25.12 14.71
N ASP A 238 -26.90 -24.79 13.48
CA ASP A 238 -28.22 -25.09 12.88
C ASP A 238 -29.46 -24.66 13.68
N GLY A 239 -29.28 -23.70 14.61
CA GLY A 239 -30.33 -23.17 15.48
C GLY A 239 -30.28 -23.69 16.93
N GLU A 240 -29.51 -24.74 17.20
CA GLU A 240 -29.31 -25.29 18.54
C GLU A 240 -28.09 -24.69 19.23
N SER A 241 -28.20 -24.55 20.56
CA SER A 241 -27.17 -24.00 21.44
C SER A 241 -26.75 -25.06 22.45
N ARG A 242 -25.48 -25.49 22.46
CA ARG A 242 -24.97 -26.61 23.26
C ARG A 242 -23.63 -26.29 23.94
N ALA A 243 -23.59 -26.40 25.26
CA ALA A 243 -22.37 -26.24 26.07
C ALA A 243 -21.59 -27.56 26.16
N GLN A 244 -20.29 -27.50 26.44
CA GLN A 244 -19.47 -28.67 26.77
C GLN A 244 -19.72 -29.09 28.23
N GLN A 245 -19.51 -30.37 28.56
CA GLN A 245 -19.89 -30.98 29.84
C GLN A 245 -19.42 -30.23 31.10
N ASP A 246 -18.21 -29.70 31.15
CA ASP A 246 -17.68 -28.95 32.32
C ASP A 246 -18.29 -27.53 32.45
N TYR A 247 -18.82 -27.01 31.34
CA TYR A 247 -19.45 -25.70 31.17
C TYR A 247 -20.99 -25.77 31.11
N GLN A 248 -21.56 -26.96 31.27
CA GLN A 248 -22.99 -27.22 31.18
C GLN A 248 -23.76 -26.39 32.21
N ASP A 249 -24.94 -25.90 31.80
CA ASP A 249 -25.84 -25.02 32.55
C ASP A 249 -25.25 -23.65 32.99
N ARG A 250 -23.99 -23.36 32.64
CA ARG A 250 -23.26 -22.12 32.99
C ARG A 250 -22.81 -21.29 31.78
N ALA A 251 -22.50 -21.94 30.66
CA ALA A 251 -22.16 -21.28 29.39
C ALA A 251 -23.43 -21.09 28.55
N HIS A 252 -23.72 -19.84 28.15
CA HIS A 252 -24.95 -19.47 27.43
C HIS A 252 -24.68 -18.45 26.31
N PHE A 253 -25.25 -18.66 25.12
CA PHE A 253 -25.36 -17.64 24.07
C PHE A 253 -26.63 -16.79 24.22
N PHE A 254 -26.59 -15.53 23.81
CA PHE A 254 -27.76 -14.64 23.69
C PHE A 254 -28.57 -14.98 22.42
N THR A 255 -29.30 -16.11 22.47
CA THR A 255 -29.93 -16.71 21.27
C THR A 255 -30.92 -15.82 20.53
N ASP A 256 -31.57 -14.88 21.22
CA ASP A 256 -32.46 -13.84 20.69
C ASP A 256 -31.70 -12.73 19.94
N GLN A 257 -30.43 -12.49 20.30
CA GLN A 257 -29.56 -11.49 19.68
C GLN A 257 -28.67 -12.05 18.56
N ILE A 258 -28.65 -13.36 18.34
CA ILE A 258 -27.89 -14.02 17.25
C ILE A 258 -28.29 -13.48 15.87
N GLN A 259 -29.57 -13.20 15.66
CA GLN A 259 -30.09 -12.58 14.42
C GLN A 259 -29.58 -11.14 14.20
N HIS A 260 -29.09 -10.49 15.26
CA HIS A 260 -28.46 -9.17 15.25
C HIS A 260 -26.92 -9.27 15.36
N GLY A 261 -26.35 -10.43 15.08
CA GLY A 261 -24.90 -10.64 15.01
C GLY A 261 -24.18 -10.77 16.35
N ASN A 262 -24.91 -10.83 17.48
CA ASN A 262 -24.31 -11.04 18.78
C ASN A 262 -24.04 -12.53 19.04
N PHE A 263 -22.77 -12.87 19.25
CA PHE A 263 -22.26 -14.20 19.54
C PHE A 263 -21.50 -14.23 20.88
N SER A 264 -21.72 -13.24 21.73
CA SER A 264 -21.09 -13.14 23.03
C SER A 264 -21.47 -14.33 23.91
N LEU A 265 -20.48 -14.87 24.61
CA LEU A 265 -20.66 -15.95 25.56
C LEU A 265 -20.89 -15.37 26.94
N ARG A 266 -22.06 -15.60 27.52
CA ARG A 266 -22.27 -15.47 28.96
C ARG A 266 -21.69 -16.72 29.65
N LEU A 267 -20.91 -16.52 30.70
CA LEU A 267 -20.39 -17.56 31.57
C LEU A 267 -20.73 -17.23 33.02
N ASP A 268 -21.63 -18.02 33.61
CA ASP A 268 -22.09 -17.90 35.00
C ASP A 268 -21.21 -18.70 35.99
N ASP A 269 -21.28 -18.35 37.28
CA ASP A 269 -20.67 -19.10 38.40
C ASP A 269 -19.13 -19.22 38.35
N LEU A 270 -18.42 -18.19 37.89
CA LEU A 270 -16.96 -18.22 37.63
C LEU A 270 -16.11 -18.92 38.70
N ARG A 271 -15.32 -19.93 38.27
CA ARG A 271 -14.38 -20.73 39.07
C ARG A 271 -12.92 -20.34 38.76
N ALA A 272 -12.00 -20.71 39.64
CA ALA A 272 -10.56 -20.50 39.40
C ALA A 272 -10.05 -21.16 38.10
N GLU A 273 -10.61 -22.31 37.72
CA GLU A 273 -10.32 -23.04 36.47
C GLU A 273 -10.84 -22.36 35.19
N ASP A 274 -11.73 -21.36 35.31
CA ASP A 274 -12.19 -20.56 34.17
C ASP A 274 -11.14 -19.53 33.72
N ALA A 275 -10.07 -19.29 34.49
CA ALA A 275 -8.95 -18.45 34.07
C ALA A 275 -8.33 -18.92 32.74
N GLY A 276 -7.84 -18.00 31.92
CA GLY A 276 -7.18 -18.29 30.64
C GLY A 276 -7.67 -17.44 29.47
N GLU A 277 -7.20 -17.77 28.27
CA GLU A 277 -7.61 -17.11 27.02
C GLU A 277 -8.64 -17.94 26.25
N TYR A 278 -9.63 -17.27 25.68
CA TYR A 278 -10.78 -17.81 24.97
C TYR A 278 -10.83 -17.25 23.54
N ILE A 279 -11.24 -18.08 22.58
CA ILE A 279 -11.42 -17.73 21.17
C ILE A 279 -12.86 -18.03 20.76
N CYS A 280 -13.57 -17.01 20.29
CA CYS A 280 -14.78 -17.18 19.47
C CYS A 280 -14.36 -17.48 18.02
N ARG A 281 -14.98 -18.46 17.34
CA ARG A 281 -14.84 -18.70 15.89
C ARG A 281 -16.21 -18.78 15.24
N VAL A 282 -16.42 -17.94 14.22
CA VAL A 282 -17.67 -17.89 13.43
C VAL A 282 -17.42 -18.45 12.03
N TYR A 283 -18.36 -19.28 11.55
CA TYR A 283 -18.36 -19.88 10.22
C TYR A 283 -19.72 -19.65 9.53
N SER A 284 -19.71 -19.34 8.24
CA SER A 284 -20.90 -19.10 7.40
C SER A 284 -20.80 -19.83 6.07
N GLY A 285 -21.87 -20.47 5.62
CA GLY A 285 -21.85 -21.38 4.46
C GLY A 285 -21.56 -20.75 3.10
N LEU A 286 -21.68 -19.43 2.96
CA LEU A 286 -21.42 -18.72 1.69
C LEU A 286 -19.99 -18.18 1.56
N PHE A 287 -19.34 -17.89 2.69
CA PHE A 287 -17.96 -17.41 2.76
C PHE A 287 -17.34 -17.85 4.09
N THR A 288 -16.17 -18.47 4.05
CA THR A 288 -15.41 -18.88 5.25
C THR A 288 -14.78 -17.67 5.96
N VAL A 289 -15.63 -16.78 6.49
CA VAL A 289 -15.21 -15.58 7.21
C VAL A 289 -14.83 -15.97 8.65
N ASN A 290 -13.65 -16.57 8.80
CA ASN A 290 -13.05 -16.89 10.10
C ASN A 290 -12.83 -15.58 10.89
N ARG A 291 -13.84 -15.16 11.66
CA ARG A 291 -13.70 -14.11 12.68
C ARG A 291 -13.26 -14.75 13.98
N THR A 292 -12.16 -14.23 14.54
CA THR A 292 -11.62 -14.64 15.83
C THR A 292 -11.65 -13.46 16.81
N ALA A 293 -12.50 -13.53 17.83
CA ALA A 293 -12.43 -12.62 18.97
C ALA A 293 -11.65 -13.34 20.09
N GLU A 294 -10.58 -12.71 20.59
CA GLU A 294 -9.77 -13.26 21.68
C GLU A 294 -10.05 -12.52 23.00
N THR A 295 -10.45 -13.25 24.03
CA THR A 295 -10.78 -12.70 25.35
C THR A 295 -10.05 -13.46 26.46
N SER A 296 -9.41 -12.75 27.39
CA SER A 296 -8.70 -13.32 28.54
C SER A 296 -9.44 -13.05 29.85
N LEU A 297 -9.50 -14.04 30.74
CA LEU A 297 -9.94 -13.90 32.13
C LEU A 297 -8.72 -13.91 33.05
N VAL A 298 -8.35 -12.73 33.55
CA VAL A 298 -7.14 -12.50 34.37
C VAL A 298 -7.53 -12.28 35.84
N PRO A 299 -7.42 -13.27 36.73
CA PRO A 299 -7.74 -13.07 38.14
C PRO A 299 -6.75 -12.16 38.86
N ARG A 300 -7.29 -11.39 39.82
CA ARG A 300 -6.59 -10.42 40.67
C ARG A 300 -6.78 -10.81 42.15
N PHE A 301 -5.71 -10.68 42.94
CA PHE A 301 -5.69 -10.94 44.38
C PHE A 301 -5.90 -9.66 45.21
N ASN A 302 -6.37 -9.81 46.45
CA ASN A 302 -6.23 -8.83 47.54
C ASN A 302 -5.02 -9.20 48.40
N VAL A 303 -4.38 -8.21 49.01
CA VAL A 303 -3.50 -8.42 50.17
C VAL A 303 -4.10 -7.73 51.40
N LYS A 304 -4.62 -8.51 52.34
CA LYS A 304 -4.98 -8.03 53.68
C LYS A 304 -3.77 -8.12 54.62
N GLY A 305 -3.68 -7.18 55.56
CA GLY A 305 -2.58 -7.05 56.52
C GLY A 305 -1.58 -5.93 56.17
N SER A 306 -1.65 -5.38 54.96
CA SER A 306 -0.92 -4.16 54.57
C SER A 306 -1.65 -2.90 55.03
N SER A 307 -0.96 -1.75 55.04
CA SER A 307 -1.53 -0.42 55.37
C SER A 307 -2.45 0.15 54.28
N GLY A 308 -3.08 -0.72 53.49
CA GLY A 308 -3.97 -0.45 52.37
C GLY A 308 -4.28 -1.76 51.61
N ASN A 309 -5.45 -1.87 50.98
CA ASN A 309 -5.77 -3.02 50.13
C ASN A 309 -4.96 -2.97 48.83
N ASN A 310 -3.88 -3.74 48.75
CA ASN A 310 -3.08 -3.87 47.53
C ASN A 310 -3.69 -4.94 46.62
N MET A 311 -3.94 -4.60 45.35
CA MET A 311 -4.49 -5.50 44.33
C MET A 311 -3.43 -5.89 43.29
N VAL A 312 -3.25 -7.19 43.04
CA VAL A 312 -2.17 -7.70 42.18
C VAL A 312 -2.70 -8.76 41.19
N PRO A 313 -2.36 -8.71 39.89
CA PRO A 313 -2.73 -9.75 38.91
C PRO A 313 -2.02 -11.11 39.11
N LEU A 314 -2.58 -12.19 38.56
CA LEU A 314 -1.82 -13.44 38.31
C LEU A 314 -0.52 -13.18 37.55
N GLY A 315 0.54 -13.91 37.89
CA GLY A 315 1.83 -13.85 37.20
C GLY A 315 2.71 -12.64 37.56
N GLU A 316 2.18 -11.67 38.30
CA GLU A 316 2.94 -10.53 38.83
C GLU A 316 3.60 -10.84 40.20
N SER A 317 4.24 -9.83 40.80
CA SER A 317 4.86 -9.92 42.13
C SER A 317 3.98 -9.30 43.21
N VAL A 318 3.83 -9.97 44.35
CA VAL A 318 3.14 -9.47 45.55
C VAL A 318 4.11 -9.30 46.72
N VAL A 319 3.81 -8.39 47.64
CA VAL A 319 4.55 -8.25 48.92
C VAL A 319 3.58 -8.42 50.08
N LEU A 320 3.84 -9.40 50.93
CA LEU A 320 3.15 -9.65 52.19
C LEU A 320 3.91 -8.91 53.30
N LEU A 321 3.30 -7.87 53.88
CA LEU A 321 4.00 -7.04 54.86
C LEU A 321 4.17 -7.73 56.22
N CYS A 322 5.37 -7.61 56.79
CA CYS A 322 5.66 -7.94 58.19
C CYS A 322 6.75 -6.96 58.68
N GLN A 323 6.40 -6.11 59.64
CA GLN A 323 7.25 -5.04 60.14
C GLN A 323 7.50 -5.22 61.64
N VAL A 324 8.78 -5.17 62.03
CA VAL A 324 9.27 -5.40 63.38
C VAL A 324 9.95 -4.13 63.89
N ASP A 325 9.91 -3.86 65.20
CA ASP A 325 10.67 -2.76 65.79
C ASP A 325 12.18 -3.03 65.70
N LYS A 326 12.97 -1.99 65.44
CA LYS A 326 14.44 -2.10 65.29
C LYS A 326 15.12 -2.56 66.57
N SER A 327 14.54 -2.25 67.74
CA SER A 327 14.98 -2.76 69.05
C SER A 327 14.97 -4.30 69.17
N LEU A 328 14.29 -4.99 68.25
CA LEU A 328 14.22 -6.45 68.23
C LEU A 328 15.36 -7.10 67.43
N LEU A 329 16.02 -6.35 66.54
CA LEU A 329 17.01 -6.83 65.55
C LEU A 329 18.41 -7.11 66.09
N GLU A 330 18.73 -6.69 67.32
CA GLU A 330 20.13 -6.60 67.81
C GLU A 330 20.83 -7.95 68.07
N ASN A 331 20.05 -9.02 68.30
CA ASN A 331 20.55 -10.39 68.51
C ASN A 331 20.03 -11.31 67.41
N SER A 332 20.75 -12.41 67.15
CA SER A 332 20.53 -13.34 66.03
C SER A 332 19.05 -13.71 65.83
N LEU A 333 18.41 -13.07 64.84
CA LEU A 333 17.02 -13.31 64.49
C LEU A 333 16.87 -14.46 63.49
N LYS A 334 15.77 -15.19 63.67
CA LYS A 334 15.26 -16.16 62.71
C LYS A 334 13.84 -15.76 62.32
N VAL A 335 13.59 -15.58 61.02
CA VAL A 335 12.27 -15.23 60.49
C VAL A 335 11.74 -16.37 59.63
N GLU A 336 10.57 -16.90 59.98
CA GLU A 336 9.84 -17.89 59.18
C GLU A 336 8.58 -17.26 58.58
N TRP A 337 8.41 -17.42 57.26
CA TRP A 337 7.13 -17.24 56.60
C TRP A 337 6.55 -18.60 56.25
N ARG A 338 5.33 -18.88 56.73
CA ARG A 338 4.61 -20.13 56.49
C ARG A 338 3.21 -19.87 55.94
N ARG A 339 2.67 -20.85 55.22
CA ARG A 339 1.23 -20.94 55.01
C ARG A 339 0.54 -21.34 56.32
N ALA A 340 -0.54 -20.66 56.69
CA ALA A 340 -1.27 -20.91 57.94
C ALA A 340 -2.29 -22.08 57.82
N ASP A 341 -2.64 -22.47 56.60
CA ASP A 341 -3.55 -23.60 56.31
C ASP A 341 -2.84 -24.97 56.27
N SER A 342 -1.52 -24.98 56.07
CA SER A 342 -0.72 -26.18 55.80
C SER A 342 0.63 -26.21 56.56
N GLU A 343 0.99 -25.15 57.29
CA GLU A 343 2.31 -24.92 57.94
C GLU A 343 3.52 -25.07 56.98
N THR A 344 3.29 -25.09 55.66
CA THR A 344 4.30 -25.17 54.61
C THR A 344 5.26 -23.99 54.68
N LEU A 345 6.57 -24.28 54.70
CA LEU A 345 7.62 -23.26 54.78
C LEU A 345 7.80 -22.56 53.43
N VAL A 346 7.38 -21.30 53.36
CA VAL A 346 7.42 -20.44 52.18
C VAL A 346 8.80 -19.80 52.05
N HIS A 347 9.34 -19.26 53.15
CA HIS A 347 10.71 -18.76 53.21
C HIS A 347 11.25 -18.68 54.64
N LEU A 348 12.58 -18.61 54.77
CA LEU A 348 13.31 -18.60 56.05
C LEU A 348 14.55 -17.70 55.93
N TYR A 349 14.73 -16.81 56.90
CA TYR A 349 15.95 -16.02 57.12
C TYR A 349 16.56 -16.44 58.46
N GLU A 350 17.84 -16.77 58.47
CA GLU A 350 18.50 -17.43 59.60
C GLU A 350 20.02 -17.17 59.52
N ASP A 351 20.67 -16.95 60.67
CA ASP A 351 22.11 -16.63 60.78
C ASP A 351 22.56 -15.38 59.98
N GLY A 352 21.63 -14.47 59.66
CA GLY A 352 21.89 -13.29 58.82
C GLY A 352 21.78 -13.53 57.31
N GLU A 353 21.36 -14.72 56.87
CA GLU A 353 21.23 -15.08 55.44
C GLU A 353 19.82 -15.55 55.07
N SER A 354 19.38 -15.21 53.84
CA SER A 354 18.18 -15.81 53.23
C SER A 354 18.44 -17.28 52.89
N ARG A 355 17.66 -18.19 53.49
CA ARG A 355 17.82 -19.65 53.35
C ARG A 355 16.94 -20.21 52.24
N ALA A 356 17.03 -19.67 51.01
CA ALA A 356 16.24 -20.11 49.86
C ALA A 356 16.27 -21.65 49.61
N LYS A 357 17.39 -22.33 49.91
CA LYS A 357 17.49 -23.80 49.81
C LYS A 357 16.58 -24.60 50.76
N LYS A 358 15.99 -23.96 51.78
CA LYS A 358 15.05 -24.58 52.74
C LYS A 358 13.57 -24.41 52.34
N GLN A 359 13.26 -23.76 51.21
CA GLN A 359 11.88 -23.52 50.75
C GLN A 359 11.17 -24.79 50.30
N HIS A 360 9.85 -24.85 50.52
CA HIS A 360 9.01 -25.85 49.84
C HIS A 360 9.06 -25.67 48.32
N LYS A 361 8.88 -26.76 47.58
CA LYS A 361 9.14 -26.85 46.13
C LYS A 361 8.43 -25.75 45.32
N ASP A 362 7.20 -25.42 45.69
CA ASP A 362 6.33 -24.50 44.96
C ASP A 362 6.74 -23.02 45.14
N TYR A 363 7.55 -22.74 46.17
CA TYR A 363 8.07 -21.41 46.52
C TYR A 363 9.53 -21.18 46.12
N GLN A 364 10.23 -22.23 45.68
CA GLN A 364 11.62 -22.14 45.23
C GLN A 364 11.76 -21.17 44.05
N HIS A 365 12.75 -20.28 44.15
CA HIS A 365 13.04 -19.23 43.16
C HIS A 365 11.90 -18.22 42.90
N ARG A 366 10.89 -18.17 43.80
CA ARG A 366 9.72 -17.29 43.72
C ARG A 366 9.55 -16.40 44.95
N ALA A 367 9.81 -16.95 46.14
CA ALA A 367 9.69 -16.22 47.39
C ALA A 367 11.05 -15.74 47.91
N HIS A 368 11.15 -14.48 48.35
CA HIS A 368 12.37 -13.85 48.85
C HIS A 368 12.08 -12.71 49.83
N PHE A 369 12.97 -12.49 50.79
CA PHE A 369 12.96 -11.27 51.62
C PHE A 369 13.57 -10.10 50.87
N ILE A 370 13.19 -8.88 51.26
CA ILE A 370 13.84 -7.64 50.84
C ILE A 370 15.07 -7.42 51.75
N THR A 371 16.16 -8.13 51.45
CA THR A 371 17.28 -8.34 52.39
C THR A 371 17.95 -7.08 52.92
N ASP A 372 17.97 -6.01 52.13
CA ASP A 372 18.63 -4.76 52.50
C ASP A 372 17.84 -3.99 53.58
N GLU A 373 16.51 -4.13 53.60
CA GLU A 373 15.60 -3.44 54.52
C GLU A 373 15.33 -4.20 55.83
N ILE A 374 15.82 -5.46 55.96
CA ILE A 374 15.72 -6.26 57.20
C ILE A 374 16.36 -5.52 58.38
N LYS A 375 17.46 -4.79 58.13
CA LYS A 375 18.17 -3.96 59.12
C LYS A 375 17.33 -2.79 59.65
N ASP A 376 16.29 -2.41 58.92
CA ASP A 376 15.33 -1.38 59.29
C ASP A 376 14.00 -1.96 59.81
N GLY A 377 13.95 -3.26 60.06
CA GLY A 377 12.79 -3.96 60.64
C GLY A 377 11.80 -4.48 59.61
N ASN A 378 12.03 -4.26 58.31
CA ASN A 378 11.17 -4.77 57.26
C ASN A 378 11.54 -6.23 56.94
N VAL A 379 10.74 -7.17 57.44
CA VAL A 379 10.89 -8.62 57.19
C VAL A 379 9.77 -9.16 56.30
N SER A 380 9.21 -8.28 55.46
CA SER A 380 8.17 -8.59 54.48
C SER A 380 8.65 -9.60 53.45
N LEU A 381 7.74 -10.47 53.04
CA LEU A 381 7.99 -11.46 51.99
C LEU A 381 7.53 -10.90 50.63
N ARG A 382 8.42 -10.90 49.65
CA ARG A 382 8.04 -10.76 48.25
C ARG A 382 7.86 -12.14 47.62
N LEU A 383 6.79 -12.32 46.87
CA LEU A 383 6.46 -13.55 46.14
C LEU A 383 6.19 -13.22 44.66
N ASP A 384 7.06 -13.70 43.78
CA ASP A 384 7.04 -13.44 42.34
C ASP A 384 6.26 -14.51 41.57
N LYS A 385 5.57 -14.07 40.52
CA LYS A 385 4.78 -14.89 39.59
C LYS A 385 3.63 -15.63 40.30
N VAL A 386 2.91 -14.93 41.17
CA VAL A 386 1.80 -15.47 41.99
C VAL A 386 0.86 -16.34 41.16
N ARG A 387 0.45 -17.50 41.70
CA ARG A 387 -0.45 -18.50 41.10
C ARG A 387 -1.78 -18.57 41.86
N ALA A 388 -2.82 -19.17 41.27
CA ALA A 388 -4.11 -19.34 41.94
C ALA A 388 -4.02 -20.22 43.21
N GLU A 389 -3.12 -21.21 43.19
CA GLU A 389 -2.78 -22.06 44.35
C GLU A 389 -2.06 -21.31 45.49
N ASP A 390 -1.52 -20.11 45.24
CA ASP A 390 -0.95 -19.27 46.30
C ASP A 390 -2.03 -18.55 47.13
N ALA A 391 -3.30 -18.59 46.73
CA ALA A 391 -4.41 -18.07 47.52
C ALA A 391 -4.48 -18.78 48.88
N GLY A 392 -4.69 -18.01 49.95
CA GLY A 392 -4.71 -18.52 51.32
C GLY A 392 -4.14 -17.55 52.34
N LYS A 393 -4.03 -18.02 53.59
CA LYS A 393 -3.49 -17.25 54.70
C LYS A 393 -2.02 -17.61 54.96
N TYR A 394 -1.22 -16.58 55.24
CA TYR A 394 0.21 -16.66 55.52
C TYR A 394 0.52 -16.06 56.89
N THR A 395 1.47 -16.63 57.61
CA THR A 395 1.91 -16.14 58.92
C THR A 395 3.42 -15.91 58.91
N CYS A 396 3.81 -14.70 59.27
CA CYS A 396 5.15 -14.30 59.65
C CYS A 396 5.38 -14.66 61.14
N LYS A 397 6.45 -15.38 61.46
CA LYS A 397 6.88 -15.69 62.84
C LYS A 397 8.35 -15.28 62.99
N VAL A 398 8.65 -14.42 63.96
CA VAL A 398 9.98 -13.84 64.20
C VAL A 398 10.48 -14.30 65.56
N TYR A 399 11.61 -14.98 65.57
CA TYR A 399 12.20 -15.60 66.75
C TYR A 399 13.51 -14.90 67.16
N ARG A 400 13.66 -14.68 68.46
CA ARG A 400 14.93 -14.35 69.12
C ARG A 400 15.35 -15.59 69.91
N GLU A 401 16.50 -16.17 69.56
CA GLU A 401 16.98 -17.44 70.10
C GLU A 401 15.96 -18.59 69.90
N GLN A 402 15.08 -18.83 70.86
CA GLN A 402 13.99 -19.82 70.78
C GLN A 402 12.59 -19.21 70.96
N ASP A 403 12.49 -17.98 71.45
CA ASP A 403 11.22 -17.31 71.76
C ASP A 403 10.66 -16.55 70.54
N CYS A 404 9.36 -16.72 70.27
CA CYS A 404 8.66 -15.97 69.22
C CYS A 404 8.33 -14.56 69.74
N VAL A 405 9.10 -13.56 69.31
CA VAL A 405 8.98 -12.16 69.78
C VAL A 405 7.98 -11.32 68.97
N HIS A 406 7.67 -11.73 67.74
CA HIS A 406 6.65 -11.08 66.91
C HIS A 406 6.01 -12.10 65.97
N SER A 407 4.71 -11.94 65.72
CA SER A 407 4.00 -12.68 64.67
C SER A 407 2.93 -11.81 64.03
N ALA A 408 2.81 -11.89 62.71
CA ALA A 408 1.85 -11.16 61.91
C ALA A 408 1.21 -12.08 60.87
N ASP A 409 -0.07 -11.89 60.60
CA ASP A 409 -0.82 -12.61 59.58
C ASP A 409 -1.06 -11.72 58.36
N ALA A 410 -0.88 -12.30 57.17
CA ALA A 410 -1.29 -11.73 55.89
C ALA A 410 -2.23 -12.71 55.17
N GLU A 411 -3.19 -12.19 54.41
CA GLU A 411 -4.17 -13.03 53.69
C GLU A 411 -4.23 -12.63 52.21
N LEU A 412 -3.99 -13.60 51.34
CA LEU A 412 -4.00 -13.46 49.89
C LEU A 412 -5.31 -14.03 49.34
N GLU A 413 -6.31 -13.19 49.15
CA GLU A 413 -7.63 -13.59 48.66
C GLU A 413 -7.69 -13.49 47.13
N MET A 414 -8.20 -14.52 46.44
CA MET A 414 -8.65 -14.37 45.05
C MET A 414 -9.93 -13.52 45.04
N LEU A 415 -9.85 -12.25 44.60
CA LEU A 415 -11.01 -11.36 44.58
C LEU A 415 -11.91 -11.63 43.37
N GLY A 416 -11.32 -11.75 42.17
CA GLY A 416 -12.08 -11.88 40.93
C GLY A 416 -11.28 -11.65 39.66
N PHE A 417 -11.93 -11.87 38.51
CA PHE A 417 -11.37 -11.82 37.15
C PHE A 417 -11.51 -10.44 36.51
N ASP A 418 -10.49 -10.08 35.74
CA ASP A 418 -10.39 -8.88 34.90
C ASP A 418 -10.45 -9.32 33.43
N VAL A 419 -11.38 -8.79 32.64
CA VAL A 419 -11.63 -9.27 31.27
C VAL A 419 -10.84 -8.44 30.28
N LYS A 420 -10.06 -9.09 29.40
CA LYS A 420 -9.29 -8.39 28.34
C LYS A 420 -9.66 -8.93 26.97
N CYS A 421 -10.36 -8.15 26.16
CA CYS A 421 -10.82 -8.54 24.83
C CYS A 421 -9.99 -7.88 23.71
N HIS A 422 -10.20 -8.31 22.47
CA HIS A 422 -9.63 -7.71 21.26
C HIS A 422 -10.71 -7.64 20.17
N ILE A 423 -11.61 -6.65 20.24
CA ILE A 423 -12.64 -6.44 19.23
C ILE A 423 -12.02 -5.85 17.95
N LEU A 424 -12.35 -6.44 16.80
CA LEU A 424 -11.89 -6.04 15.47
C LEU A 424 -13.09 -5.68 14.58
N ALA A 425 -13.67 -4.49 14.83
CA ALA A 425 -14.80 -3.96 14.08
C ALA A 425 -14.33 -3.23 12.80
N PRO A 426 -14.91 -3.52 11.62
CA PRO A 426 -14.65 -2.76 10.41
C PRO A 426 -15.44 -1.44 10.36
N LEU A 427 -15.00 -0.54 9.49
CA LEU A 427 -15.68 0.75 9.29
C LEU A 427 -17.06 0.54 8.65
N GLY A 428 -18.07 1.29 9.11
CA GLY A 428 -19.47 1.14 8.74
C GLY A 428 -20.21 -0.03 9.42
N SER A 429 -19.55 -0.81 10.29
CA SER A 429 -20.18 -1.88 11.06
C SER A 429 -20.79 -1.40 12.39
N SER A 430 -21.49 -2.31 13.05
CA SER A 430 -21.91 -2.20 14.45
C SER A 430 -20.89 -2.81 15.41
N VAL A 431 -20.82 -2.28 16.64
CA VAL A 431 -20.08 -2.87 17.76
C VAL A 431 -20.88 -2.76 19.06
N VAL A 432 -20.64 -3.67 20.01
CA VAL A 432 -21.20 -3.57 21.38
C VAL A 432 -20.07 -3.31 22.38
N LEU A 433 -20.00 -2.09 22.90
CA LEU A 433 -19.18 -1.74 24.06
C LEU A 433 -19.83 -2.36 25.30
N SER A 434 -19.26 -3.47 25.78
CA SER A 434 -19.87 -4.28 26.83
C SER A 434 -19.68 -3.69 28.22
N SER A 435 -20.74 -3.62 29.02
CA SER A 435 -20.70 -3.23 30.43
C SER A 435 -21.81 -3.95 31.20
N HIS A 436 -21.47 -4.60 32.30
CA HIS A 436 -22.40 -5.43 33.07
C HIS A 436 -22.22 -5.20 34.58
N GLY A 437 -23.28 -5.39 35.35
CA GLY A 437 -23.26 -5.33 36.82
C GLY A 437 -23.47 -6.69 37.47
N GLN A 438 -22.71 -6.97 38.53
CA GLN A 438 -22.77 -8.23 39.28
C GLN A 438 -24.17 -8.56 39.88
N LYS A 439 -25.09 -7.59 39.97
CA LYS A 439 -26.45 -7.76 40.52
C LYS A 439 -27.45 -6.82 39.81
N PRO A 440 -28.72 -7.23 39.65
CA PRO A 440 -29.79 -6.33 39.21
C PRO A 440 -29.86 -5.07 40.08
N LEU A 441 -29.90 -3.90 39.45
CA LEU A 441 -30.04 -2.61 40.13
C LEU A 441 -31.47 -2.06 39.94
N PRO A 442 -32.08 -1.46 40.98
CA PRO A 442 -33.38 -0.81 40.83
C PRO A 442 -33.27 0.35 39.84
N VAL A 443 -34.16 0.39 38.86
CA VAL A 443 -34.20 1.40 37.79
C VAL A 443 -34.47 2.81 38.35
N GLU A 444 -35.15 2.90 39.50
CA GLU A 444 -35.40 4.16 40.19
C GLU A 444 -34.10 4.75 40.77
N GLY A 445 -33.73 5.95 40.31
CA GLY A 445 -32.49 6.63 40.70
C GLY A 445 -31.22 6.02 40.08
N LEU A 446 -31.37 5.21 39.02
CA LEU A 446 -30.27 4.72 38.19
C LEU A 446 -29.90 5.77 37.11
N LYS A 447 -28.60 6.02 36.94
CA LYS A 447 -28.01 6.76 35.83
C LYS A 447 -26.86 5.93 35.24
N VAL A 448 -26.84 5.74 33.93
CA VAL A 448 -25.72 5.14 33.19
C VAL A 448 -25.26 6.15 32.16
N GLU A 449 -23.97 6.44 32.11
CA GLU A 449 -23.35 7.26 31.07
C GLU A 449 -22.21 6.50 30.40
N TRP A 450 -22.09 6.65 29.08
CA TRP A 450 -20.91 6.27 28.31
C TRP A 450 -20.23 7.54 27.82
N ARG A 451 -18.93 7.63 28.05
CA ARG A 451 -18.08 8.77 27.65
C ARG A 451 -16.84 8.32 26.93
N ARG A 452 -16.19 9.22 26.19
CA ARG A 452 -14.78 9.09 25.80
C ARG A 452 -13.85 9.64 26.87
N THR A 453 -12.69 9.01 27.00
CA THR A 453 -11.65 9.30 28.00
C THR A 453 -10.24 9.29 27.42
N ASP A 454 -10.11 9.24 26.09
CA ASP A 454 -8.89 9.43 25.31
C ASP A 454 -8.67 10.87 24.84
N VAL A 455 -9.68 11.73 24.99
CA VAL A 455 -9.57 13.18 24.74
C VAL A 455 -8.93 13.83 25.97
N ASP A 456 -7.68 14.28 25.83
CA ASP A 456 -6.95 14.99 26.89
C ASP A 456 -7.73 16.25 27.33
N SER A 457 -8.22 16.24 28.57
CA SER A 457 -8.95 17.36 29.17
C SER A 457 -7.98 18.44 29.70
N ASP A 458 -7.12 18.95 28.83
CA ASP A 458 -6.19 20.03 29.16
C ASP A 458 -6.86 21.41 28.95
N SER A 459 -6.45 22.40 29.74
CA SER A 459 -7.05 23.75 29.86
C SER A 459 -8.50 23.85 30.40
N ASP A 460 -8.60 23.87 31.74
CA ASP A 460 -9.16 24.98 32.54
C ASP A 460 -10.46 25.67 32.01
N SER A 461 -11.46 24.88 31.61
CA SER A 461 -12.72 25.39 31.04
C SER A 461 -13.97 24.66 31.54
N ASP A 462 -14.95 25.43 32.02
CA ASP A 462 -16.18 25.01 32.70
C ASP A 462 -17.26 24.42 31.73
N PHE A 463 -16.83 23.75 30.66
CA PHE A 463 -17.68 23.33 29.53
C PHE A 463 -17.47 21.90 29.01
N SER A 464 -16.40 21.21 29.44
CA SER A 464 -15.97 19.89 28.90
C SER A 464 -16.92 18.71 29.19
N ASP A 465 -17.87 18.85 30.13
CA ASP A 465 -18.76 17.77 30.58
C ASP A 465 -19.78 17.31 29.51
N SER A 466 -19.87 17.99 28.37
CA SER A 466 -20.78 17.63 27.26
C SER A 466 -20.07 17.05 26.02
N GLU A 467 -18.82 17.43 25.75
CA GLU A 467 -18.08 17.05 24.53
C GLU A 467 -17.53 15.61 24.57
N THR A 468 -17.61 14.94 25.72
CA THR A 468 -17.23 13.53 25.89
C THR A 468 -18.42 12.57 25.88
N LEU A 469 -19.68 13.05 25.86
CA LEU A 469 -20.85 12.24 26.18
C LEU A 469 -21.41 11.48 24.96
N VAL A 470 -21.10 10.18 24.91
CA VAL A 470 -21.52 9.26 23.85
C VAL A 470 -22.99 8.89 23.99
N HIS A 471 -23.43 8.50 25.20
CA HIS A 471 -24.85 8.25 25.49
C HIS A 471 -25.18 8.29 26.99
N LEU A 472 -26.44 8.54 27.31
CA LEU A 472 -26.97 8.63 28.67
C LEU A 472 -28.28 7.84 28.81
N TYR A 473 -28.42 7.09 29.89
CA TYR A 473 -29.68 6.51 30.36
C TYR A 473 -29.99 7.07 31.75
N GLN A 474 -31.19 7.64 31.92
CA GLN A 474 -31.59 8.27 33.18
C GLN A 474 -33.11 8.30 33.34
N ASN A 475 -33.57 8.02 34.57
CA ASN A 475 -34.99 8.03 34.96
C ASN A 475 -35.84 7.06 34.12
N GLY A 476 -35.36 5.82 33.95
CA GLY A 476 -36.07 4.76 33.23
C GLY A 476 -36.13 4.92 31.71
N LYS A 477 -35.32 5.81 31.11
CA LYS A 477 -35.30 6.05 29.65
C LYS A 477 -33.89 6.31 29.13
N SER A 478 -33.61 5.81 27.93
CA SER A 478 -32.47 6.28 27.12
C SER A 478 -32.68 7.75 26.73
N ARG A 479 -31.59 8.51 26.64
CA ARG A 479 -31.54 9.93 26.34
C ARG A 479 -30.70 10.19 25.09
N ALA A 480 -31.30 9.89 23.94
CA ALA A 480 -30.75 10.29 22.64
C ALA A 480 -30.64 11.82 22.52
N ASP A 481 -31.52 12.56 23.21
CA ASP A 481 -31.49 14.03 23.35
C ASP A 481 -30.26 14.60 24.07
N LYS A 482 -29.36 13.74 24.56
CA LYS A 482 -28.11 14.08 25.25
C LYS A 482 -26.86 13.51 24.59
N GLN A 483 -26.99 12.98 23.37
CA GLN A 483 -25.84 12.54 22.58
C GLN A 483 -25.13 13.74 21.94
N GLN A 484 -23.80 13.77 22.03
CA GLN A 484 -22.98 14.59 21.13
C GLN A 484 -23.35 14.29 19.67
N GLN A 485 -23.29 15.32 18.82
CA GLN A 485 -23.75 15.31 17.44
C GLN A 485 -23.28 14.09 16.62
N ASP A 486 -22.04 13.63 16.83
CA ASP A 486 -21.46 12.51 16.09
C ASP A 486 -22.09 11.15 16.37
N TYR A 487 -22.59 10.95 17.59
CA TYR A 487 -23.21 9.68 18.05
C TYR A 487 -24.73 9.66 17.89
N GLN A 488 -25.34 10.76 17.44
CA GLN A 488 -26.79 10.85 17.27
C GLN A 488 -27.30 9.79 16.29
N HIS A 489 -28.38 9.11 16.69
CA HIS A 489 -29.01 8.00 15.96
C HIS A 489 -28.14 6.74 15.77
N ARG A 490 -26.94 6.68 16.36
CA ARG A 490 -25.98 5.57 16.20
C ARG A 490 -25.55 4.90 17.50
N ALA A 491 -25.54 5.62 18.62
CA ALA A 491 -25.31 5.02 19.94
C ALA A 491 -26.64 4.62 20.59
N HIS A 492 -26.75 3.38 21.08
CA HIS A 492 -28.01 2.81 21.58
C HIS A 492 -27.78 1.90 22.81
N PHE A 493 -28.62 2.04 23.84
CA PHE A 493 -28.63 1.12 24.99
C PHE A 493 -29.58 -0.07 24.77
N PHE A 494 -29.21 -1.23 25.30
CA PHE A 494 -30.08 -2.41 25.45
C PHE A 494 -31.11 -2.18 26.59
N THR A 495 -32.05 -1.24 26.38
CA THR A 495 -32.85 -0.66 27.48
C THR A 495 -33.70 -1.67 28.26
N GLU A 496 -34.14 -2.76 27.64
CA GLU A 496 -34.92 -3.83 28.30
C GLU A 496 -34.07 -4.70 29.24
N GLU A 497 -32.74 -4.69 29.08
CA GLU A 497 -31.80 -5.49 29.87
C GLU A 497 -31.07 -4.69 30.97
N ILE A 498 -31.22 -3.35 30.99
CA ILE A 498 -30.64 -2.49 32.05
C ILE A 498 -31.13 -2.89 33.44
N GLN A 499 -32.40 -3.30 33.56
CA GLN A 499 -32.96 -3.84 34.82
C GLN A 499 -32.33 -5.18 35.24
N HIS A 500 -31.83 -5.96 34.27
CA HIS A 500 -31.14 -7.24 34.48
C HIS A 500 -29.63 -7.08 34.71
N GLY A 501 -29.11 -5.85 34.60
CA GLY A 501 -27.70 -5.51 34.83
C GLY A 501 -26.84 -5.36 33.56
N ASN A 502 -27.43 -5.38 32.36
CA ASN A 502 -26.70 -5.07 31.12
C ASN A 502 -26.72 -3.55 30.86
N PHE A 503 -25.56 -2.92 30.93
CA PHE A 503 -25.34 -1.48 30.71
C PHE A 503 -24.56 -1.20 29.41
N SER A 504 -24.48 -2.20 28.53
CA SER A 504 -23.74 -2.14 27.27
C SER A 504 -24.32 -1.15 26.28
N LEU A 505 -23.46 -0.64 25.38
CA LEU A 505 -23.81 0.31 24.33
C LEU A 505 -23.55 -0.33 22.96
N ARG A 506 -24.58 -0.42 22.12
CA ARG A 506 -24.42 -0.65 20.68
C ARG A 506 -24.01 0.69 20.03
N LEU A 507 -22.95 0.68 19.23
CA LEU A 507 -22.52 1.82 18.41
C LEU A 507 -22.48 1.36 16.94
N ASP A 508 -23.32 1.97 16.13
CA ASP A 508 -23.50 1.66 14.70
C ASP A 508 -22.68 2.57 13.78
N ASP A 509 -22.48 2.15 12.52
CA ASP A 509 -21.92 2.93 11.40
C ASP A 509 -20.47 3.45 11.65
N LEU A 510 -19.63 2.64 12.29
CA LEU A 510 -18.31 3.04 12.81
C LEU A 510 -17.43 3.85 11.84
N ARG A 511 -17.05 5.07 12.23
CA ARG A 511 -16.13 5.99 11.53
C ARG A 511 -14.72 5.84 12.07
N ALA A 512 -13.72 6.33 11.33
CA ALA A 512 -12.35 6.37 11.83
C ALA A 512 -12.18 7.31 13.03
N GLU A 513 -13.06 8.31 13.21
CA GLU A 513 -13.06 9.14 14.42
C GLU A 513 -13.48 8.36 15.67
N ASP A 514 -14.20 7.22 15.55
CA ASP A 514 -14.71 6.46 16.71
C ASP A 514 -13.62 5.60 17.40
N GLU A 515 -12.41 5.49 16.84
CA GLU A 515 -11.26 4.86 17.50
C GLU A 515 -10.82 5.69 18.72
N GLY A 516 -10.74 5.07 19.91
CA GLY A 516 -10.52 5.77 21.18
C GLY A 516 -10.85 4.95 22.44
N GLU A 517 -10.62 5.53 23.62
CA GLU A 517 -10.98 4.92 24.91
C GLU A 517 -12.36 5.40 25.39
N TYR A 518 -13.24 4.44 25.69
CA TYR A 518 -14.58 4.65 26.19
C TYR A 518 -14.69 4.20 27.64
N THR A 519 -15.38 4.98 28.47
CA THR A 519 -15.68 4.67 29.87
C THR A 519 -17.20 4.66 30.10
N CYS A 520 -17.73 3.54 30.56
CA CYS A 520 -19.05 3.42 31.15
C CYS A 520 -18.99 3.78 32.63
N THR A 521 -19.94 4.57 33.12
CA THR A 521 -20.10 4.88 34.56
C THR A 521 -21.55 4.69 34.98
N VAL A 522 -21.77 3.93 36.05
CA VAL A 522 -23.10 3.59 36.60
C VAL A 522 -23.22 4.17 38.00
N TYR A 523 -24.26 4.98 38.19
CA TYR A 523 -24.64 5.55 39.48
C TYR A 523 -26.00 5.00 39.92
N SER A 524 -26.10 4.62 41.20
CA SER A 524 -27.38 4.33 41.85
C SER A 524 -27.52 5.20 43.09
N LYS A 525 -28.67 5.89 43.23
CA LYS A 525 -28.96 6.80 44.36
C LYS A 525 -27.85 7.84 44.60
N LYS A 526 -27.27 8.36 43.51
CA LYS A 526 -26.14 9.31 43.47
C LYS A 526 -24.81 8.81 44.05
N LYS A 527 -24.65 7.52 44.36
CA LYS A 527 -23.32 6.91 44.58
C LYS A 527 -22.81 6.32 43.28
N HIS A 528 -21.51 6.44 43.03
CA HIS A 528 -20.81 5.70 41.99
C HIS A 528 -20.78 4.21 42.37
N VAL A 529 -21.21 3.32 41.47
CA VAL A 529 -21.35 1.87 41.76
C VAL A 529 -20.45 1.04 40.85
N ILE A 530 -20.37 1.39 39.57
CA ILE A 530 -19.57 0.67 38.57
C ILE A 530 -18.89 1.69 37.66
N SER A 531 -17.63 1.46 37.33
CA SER A 531 -17.01 1.99 36.11
C SER A 531 -16.44 0.82 35.31
N ALA A 532 -16.49 0.91 33.99
CA ALA A 532 -15.86 -0.04 33.08
C ALA A 532 -15.23 0.71 31.91
N LYS A 533 -13.97 0.40 31.59
CA LYS A 533 -13.25 0.97 30.45
C LYS A 533 -13.28 0.01 29.26
N THR A 534 -13.18 0.55 28.04
CA THR A 534 -13.14 -0.21 26.79
C THR A 534 -12.37 0.61 25.74
N ASN A 535 -11.24 0.12 25.26
CA ASN A 535 -10.51 0.74 24.16
C ASN A 535 -11.05 0.20 22.83
N LEU A 536 -11.62 1.06 21.97
CA LEU A 536 -12.13 0.69 20.65
C LEU A 536 -11.07 0.98 19.60
N ILE A 537 -10.54 -0.08 18.99
CA ILE A 537 -9.51 -0.01 17.94
C ILE A 537 -10.14 -0.51 16.64
N LEU A 538 -10.16 0.35 15.62
CA LEU A 538 -10.84 0.08 14.35
C LEU A 538 -9.84 -0.37 13.30
N ARG A 539 -10.26 -1.26 12.39
CA ARG A 539 -9.44 -1.63 11.23
C ARG A 539 -10.25 -1.72 9.95
N LEU A 540 -9.69 -1.11 8.91
CA LEU A 540 -10.16 -1.24 7.53
C LEU A 540 -10.42 -2.70 7.16
N LEU A 541 -11.48 -2.93 6.38
CA LEU A 541 -11.74 -4.20 5.72
C LEU A 541 -10.69 -4.41 4.61
N ASP A 542 -9.54 -4.89 5.06
CA ASP A 542 -8.30 -5.17 4.33
C ASP A 542 -8.51 -5.86 2.95
N PRO A 543 -9.47 -6.79 2.74
CA PRO A 543 -9.80 -7.30 1.41
C PRO A 543 -10.35 -6.24 0.44
N VAL A 544 -11.28 -5.39 0.88
CA VAL A 544 -11.98 -4.40 0.02
C VAL A 544 -11.04 -3.25 -0.33
N PHE A 545 -10.26 -2.78 0.64
CA PHE A 545 -9.23 -1.77 0.41
C PHE A 545 -8.15 -2.26 -0.56
N ARG A 546 -7.68 -3.51 -0.43
CA ARG A 546 -6.76 -4.12 -1.40
C ARG A 546 -7.37 -4.26 -2.80
N LEU A 547 -8.64 -4.67 -2.91
CA LEU A 547 -9.31 -4.78 -4.20
C LEU A 547 -9.39 -3.42 -4.90
N HIS A 548 -9.80 -2.36 -4.19
CA HIS A 548 -9.88 -1.03 -4.78
C HIS A 548 -8.49 -0.48 -5.14
N MET A 549 -7.48 -0.67 -4.28
CA MET A 549 -6.09 -0.31 -4.62
C MET A 549 -5.59 -1.04 -5.87
N SER A 550 -5.92 -2.33 -6.03
CA SER A 550 -5.60 -3.09 -7.25
C SER A 550 -6.30 -2.48 -8.48
N LEU A 551 -7.59 -2.14 -8.38
CA LEU A 551 -8.37 -1.52 -9.46
C LEU A 551 -7.92 -0.10 -9.82
N VAL A 552 -7.33 0.66 -8.89
CA VAL A 552 -6.78 2.00 -9.18
C VAL A 552 -5.37 1.91 -9.78
N PHE A 553 -4.48 1.09 -9.22
CA PHE A 553 -3.09 1.06 -9.69
C PHE A 553 -2.88 0.17 -10.93
N CYS A 554 -3.48 -1.02 -10.98
CA CYS A 554 -3.16 -1.99 -12.03
C CYS A 554 -3.53 -1.51 -13.45
N PRO A 555 -4.74 -0.98 -13.73
CA PRO A 555 -5.08 -0.51 -15.08
C PRO A 555 -4.24 0.69 -15.52
N ASN A 556 -3.91 1.62 -14.61
CA ASN A 556 -3.10 2.79 -14.94
C ASN A 556 -1.63 2.40 -15.24
N VAL A 557 -1.05 1.44 -14.50
CA VAL A 557 0.28 0.90 -14.80
C VAL A 557 0.31 0.12 -16.11
N LEU A 558 -0.74 -0.67 -16.42
CA LEU A 558 -0.85 -1.37 -17.71
C LEU A 558 -0.97 -0.39 -18.89
N MET A 559 -1.79 0.65 -18.77
CA MET A 559 -1.89 1.69 -19.80
C MET A 559 -0.59 2.49 -19.96
N LEU A 560 0.10 2.82 -18.87
CA LEU A 560 1.43 3.43 -18.91
C LEU A 560 2.41 2.59 -19.73
N LEU A 561 2.48 1.27 -19.47
CA LEU A 561 3.34 0.36 -20.22
C LEU A 561 2.93 0.23 -21.69
N ALA A 562 1.63 0.23 -22.00
CA ALA A 562 1.13 0.20 -23.37
C ALA A 562 1.54 1.45 -24.18
N PHE A 563 1.45 2.65 -23.59
CA PHE A 563 1.92 3.87 -24.26
C PHE A 563 3.44 3.92 -24.42
N VAL A 564 4.23 3.42 -23.46
CA VAL A 564 5.69 3.29 -23.61
C VAL A 564 6.05 2.36 -24.78
N LEU A 565 5.33 1.25 -24.96
CA LEU A 565 5.57 0.33 -26.07
C LEU A 565 5.15 0.91 -27.43
N TRP A 566 3.98 1.54 -27.50
CA TRP A 566 3.48 2.18 -28.72
C TRP A 566 4.41 3.32 -29.20
N GLY A 567 4.91 4.14 -28.26
CA GLY A 567 5.90 5.19 -28.52
C GLY A 567 7.29 4.72 -28.96
N VAL A 568 7.49 3.41 -29.06
CA VAL A 568 8.71 2.78 -29.58
C VAL A 568 8.46 2.11 -30.93
N SER A 569 7.26 1.58 -31.19
CA SER A 569 6.94 0.98 -32.49
C SER A 569 6.53 2.01 -33.55
N GLU A 570 5.66 2.95 -33.19
CA GLU A 570 4.88 3.77 -34.15
C GLU A 570 4.60 5.20 -33.67
N GLY A 571 4.46 5.39 -32.36
CA GLY A 571 3.95 6.63 -31.76
C GLY A 571 4.96 7.77 -31.70
N SER A 572 4.45 9.01 -31.62
CA SER A 572 5.30 10.20 -31.46
C SER A 572 5.89 10.29 -30.06
N VAL A 573 7.16 10.70 -29.94
CA VAL A 573 7.85 10.88 -28.65
C VAL A 573 7.12 11.89 -27.76
N SER A 574 6.64 12.99 -28.34
CA SER A 574 5.93 14.05 -27.61
C SER A 574 4.61 13.55 -27.02
N GLU A 575 3.83 12.83 -27.81
CA GLU A 575 2.56 12.21 -27.41
C GLU A 575 2.77 11.13 -26.35
N THR A 576 3.76 10.25 -26.57
CA THR A 576 4.16 9.20 -25.64
C THR A 576 4.49 9.75 -24.27
N VAL A 577 5.32 10.79 -24.18
CA VAL A 577 5.70 11.40 -22.89
C VAL A 577 4.49 12.07 -22.22
N CYS A 578 3.57 12.68 -22.98
CA CYS A 578 2.32 13.23 -22.44
C CYS A 578 1.39 12.15 -21.87
N CYS A 579 1.17 11.07 -22.62
CA CYS A 579 0.34 9.94 -22.18
C CYS A 579 0.95 9.22 -20.97
N CYS A 580 2.27 9.05 -20.93
CA CYS A 580 2.96 8.46 -19.79
C CYS A 580 2.83 9.32 -18.52
N ALA A 581 2.94 10.65 -18.64
CA ALA A 581 2.73 11.56 -17.52
C ALA A 581 1.28 11.46 -16.98
N LEU A 582 0.29 11.45 -17.86
CA LEU A 582 -1.13 11.25 -17.52
C LEU A 582 -1.33 9.97 -16.69
N TYR A 583 -0.93 8.80 -17.21
CA TYR A 583 -1.18 7.52 -16.53
C TYR A 583 -0.34 7.29 -15.27
N PHE A 584 0.80 7.97 -15.12
CA PHE A 584 1.58 7.93 -13.88
C PHE A 584 0.94 8.76 -12.74
N LEU A 585 0.34 9.91 -13.05
CA LEU A 585 -0.24 10.83 -12.06
C LEU A 585 -1.67 10.45 -11.65
N ARG A 586 -2.46 9.91 -12.60
CA ARG A 586 -3.88 9.56 -12.45
C ARG A 586 -4.25 8.70 -11.23
N PRO A 587 -3.44 7.73 -10.74
CA PRO A 587 -3.72 7.03 -9.49
C PRO A 587 -3.83 7.94 -8.27
N LEU A 588 -3.07 9.04 -8.21
CA LEU A 588 -3.14 10.01 -7.11
C LEU A 588 -4.46 10.79 -7.16
N LEU A 589 -4.88 11.22 -8.35
CA LEU A 589 -6.19 11.87 -8.55
C LEU A 589 -7.35 10.95 -8.19
N LEU A 590 -7.29 9.67 -8.57
CA LEU A 590 -8.31 8.68 -8.23
C LEU A 590 -8.38 8.42 -6.72
N LEU A 591 -7.23 8.44 -6.02
CA LEU A 591 -7.17 8.39 -4.56
C LEU A 591 -7.67 9.68 -3.89
N TRP A 592 -7.53 10.84 -4.54
CA TRP A 592 -8.05 12.12 -4.08
C TRP A 592 -9.58 12.23 -4.27
N ALA A 593 -10.11 11.70 -5.37
CA ALA A 593 -11.54 11.68 -5.66
C ALA A 593 -12.30 10.54 -4.94
N ALA A 594 -11.61 9.68 -4.18
CA ALA A 594 -12.20 8.54 -3.50
C ALA A 594 -13.02 8.97 -2.26
N PRO A 595 -14.24 8.45 -2.05
CA PRO A 595 -15.10 8.86 -0.93
C PRO A 595 -14.51 8.53 0.45
N TYR A 596 -13.57 7.58 0.52
CA TYR A 596 -12.87 7.18 1.74
C TYR A 596 -11.52 7.91 1.96
N ILE A 597 -11.23 9.02 1.25
CA ILE A 597 -10.00 9.82 1.44
C ILE A 597 -9.72 10.19 2.91
N TYR A 598 -10.77 10.38 3.70
CA TYR A 598 -10.68 10.69 5.12
C TYR A 598 -10.06 9.56 5.97
N HIS A 599 -10.06 8.31 5.51
CA HIS A 599 -9.51 7.15 6.22
C HIS A 599 -8.01 6.93 6.06
N PHE A 600 -7.30 7.71 5.23
CA PHE A 600 -5.84 7.70 5.28
C PHE A 600 -5.36 8.34 6.59
N THR A 601 -4.32 7.80 7.22
CA THR A 601 -3.80 8.33 8.50
C THR A 601 -2.44 9.01 8.36
N GLY A 602 -2.17 9.95 9.27
CA GLY A 602 -0.90 10.66 9.36
C GLY A 602 -0.47 11.39 8.08
N LYS A 603 0.83 11.29 7.75
CA LYS A 603 1.46 12.06 6.66
C LYS A 603 0.87 11.78 5.26
N ILE A 604 0.30 10.60 5.02
CA ILE A 604 -0.23 10.21 3.71
C ILE A 604 -1.50 11.01 3.36
N LYS A 605 -2.43 11.15 4.31
CA LYS A 605 -3.65 11.98 4.15
C LYS A 605 -3.31 13.43 3.82
N SER A 606 -2.37 14.01 4.57
CA SER A 606 -1.87 15.38 4.34
C SER A 606 -1.24 15.54 2.94
N LEU A 607 -0.48 14.54 2.47
CA LEU A 607 0.18 14.60 1.17
C LEU A 607 -0.82 14.47 0.01
N ILE A 608 -1.79 13.55 0.09
CA ILE A 608 -2.84 13.38 -0.95
C ILE A 608 -3.73 14.64 -1.00
N LEU A 609 -4.30 15.07 0.14
CA LEU A 609 -5.23 16.21 0.18
C LEU A 609 -4.58 17.53 -0.26
N LYS A 610 -3.35 17.83 0.21
CA LYS A 610 -2.72 19.14 -0.01
C LYS A 610 -1.96 19.26 -1.34
N TYR A 611 -1.52 18.14 -1.93
CA TYR A 611 -0.62 18.18 -3.09
C TYR A 611 -1.09 17.42 -4.34
N SER A 612 -2.03 16.45 -4.26
CA SER A 612 -2.32 15.58 -5.41
C SER A 612 -2.74 16.33 -6.68
N TYR A 613 -3.83 17.11 -6.64
CA TYR A 613 -4.31 17.93 -7.76
C TYR A 613 -3.25 18.93 -8.26
N VAL A 614 -2.50 19.56 -7.33
CA VAL A 614 -1.51 20.59 -7.66
C VAL A 614 -0.30 19.99 -8.37
N VAL A 615 0.21 18.85 -7.90
CA VAL A 615 1.33 18.13 -8.51
C VAL A 615 0.95 17.58 -9.87
N GLU A 616 -0.25 17.01 -10.02
CA GLU A 616 -0.73 16.53 -11.32
C GLU A 616 -0.84 17.69 -12.32
N TYR A 617 -1.62 18.74 -12.01
CA TYR A 617 -1.81 19.88 -12.92
C TYR A 617 -0.47 20.53 -13.33
N LEU A 618 0.47 20.68 -12.39
CA LEU A 618 1.77 21.28 -12.65
C LEU A 618 2.68 20.40 -13.51
N ALA A 619 2.77 19.10 -13.21
CA ALA A 619 3.56 18.15 -14.00
C ALA A 619 2.99 17.98 -15.41
N LEU A 620 1.66 17.85 -15.56
CA LEU A 620 1.00 17.73 -16.86
C LEU A 620 1.18 18.99 -17.70
N SER A 621 1.04 20.17 -17.09
CA SER A 621 1.29 21.45 -17.78
C SER A 621 2.73 21.53 -18.30
N VAL A 622 3.74 21.20 -17.46
CA VAL A 622 5.15 21.24 -17.85
C VAL A 622 5.45 20.24 -18.98
N VAL A 623 4.91 19.02 -18.90
CA VAL A 623 5.10 18.01 -19.95
C VAL A 623 4.43 18.42 -21.27
N VAL A 624 3.16 18.83 -21.25
CA VAL A 624 2.44 19.22 -22.46
C VAL A 624 3.04 20.48 -23.10
N TYR A 625 3.40 21.51 -22.31
CA TYR A 625 4.02 22.71 -22.88
C TYR A 625 5.44 22.49 -23.38
N SER A 626 6.24 21.60 -22.79
CA SER A 626 7.57 21.25 -23.33
C SER A 626 7.45 20.43 -24.62
N ALA A 627 6.52 19.47 -24.70
CA ALA A 627 6.20 18.73 -25.92
C ALA A 627 5.75 19.66 -27.07
N LEU A 628 4.82 20.59 -26.79
CA LEU A 628 4.37 21.61 -27.75
C LEU A 628 5.50 22.57 -28.14
N PHE A 629 6.35 22.99 -27.19
CA PHE A 629 7.50 23.85 -27.46
C PHE A 629 8.50 23.17 -28.41
N THR A 630 8.86 21.90 -28.20
CA THR A 630 9.76 21.17 -29.10
C THR A 630 9.21 21.09 -30.52
N SER A 631 7.93 20.74 -30.69
CA SER A 631 7.29 20.64 -32.00
C SER A 631 7.17 22.01 -32.69
N ALA A 632 6.84 23.07 -31.93
CA ALA A 632 6.81 24.43 -32.45
C ALA A 632 8.21 24.93 -32.83
N TRP A 633 9.23 24.65 -32.02
CA TRP A 633 10.61 25.08 -32.24
C TRP A 633 11.24 24.48 -33.50
N GLN A 634 10.96 23.20 -33.80
CA GLN A 634 11.38 22.58 -35.06
C GLN A 634 10.78 23.29 -36.28
N LYS A 635 9.50 23.69 -36.22
CA LYS A 635 8.85 24.47 -37.30
C LYS A 635 9.34 25.92 -37.35
N LEU A 636 9.62 26.52 -36.19
CA LEU A 636 10.09 27.91 -36.03
C LEU A 636 11.38 28.20 -36.79
N LEU A 637 12.23 27.18 -37.01
CA LEU A 637 13.49 27.30 -37.74
C LEU A 637 13.31 27.62 -39.24
N ASN A 638 12.11 27.50 -39.80
CA ASN A 638 11.81 27.75 -41.22
C ASN A 638 11.07 29.07 -41.51
N TYR A 639 10.53 29.77 -40.50
CA TYR A 639 9.76 31.02 -40.69
C TYR A 639 10.64 32.27 -40.84
N ASP A 640 10.10 33.39 -41.31
CA ASP A 640 10.84 34.66 -41.34
C ASP A 640 11.00 35.27 -39.93
N VAL A 641 12.01 36.11 -39.75
CA VAL A 641 12.51 36.62 -38.45
C VAL A 641 11.41 37.27 -37.60
N PHE A 642 10.47 37.98 -38.23
CA PHE A 642 9.37 38.65 -37.55
C PHE A 642 8.37 37.67 -36.92
N GLU A 643 7.99 36.61 -37.63
CA GLU A 643 7.06 35.62 -37.09
C GLU A 643 7.71 34.77 -35.99
N ARG A 644 9.01 34.48 -36.10
CA ARG A 644 9.77 33.83 -35.02
C ARG A 644 9.68 34.63 -33.72
N ALA A 645 9.86 35.96 -33.80
CA ALA A 645 9.77 36.84 -32.63
C ALA A 645 8.35 36.86 -32.02
N MET A 646 7.31 36.95 -32.86
CA MET A 646 5.91 36.94 -32.40
C MET A 646 5.53 35.63 -31.70
N ILE A 647 5.95 34.48 -32.23
CA ILE A 647 5.70 33.16 -31.63
C ILE A 647 6.44 33.03 -30.29
N ILE A 648 7.71 33.47 -30.20
CA ILE A 648 8.47 33.48 -28.94
C ILE A 648 7.77 34.35 -27.88
N VAL A 649 7.28 35.54 -28.25
CA VAL A 649 6.53 36.42 -27.34
C VAL A 649 5.24 35.75 -26.84
N LEU A 650 4.49 35.07 -27.71
CA LEU A 650 3.29 34.33 -27.31
C LEU A 650 3.62 33.19 -26.33
N PHE A 651 4.71 32.43 -26.54
CA PHE A 651 5.15 31.40 -25.59
C PHE A 651 5.58 31.99 -24.24
N VAL A 652 6.29 33.13 -24.23
CA VAL A 652 6.64 33.84 -22.97
C VAL A 652 5.38 34.28 -22.23
N ILE A 653 4.37 34.81 -22.92
CA ILE A 653 3.08 35.19 -22.32
C ILE A 653 2.39 33.97 -21.71
N VAL A 654 2.29 32.84 -22.43
CA VAL A 654 1.67 31.61 -21.92
C VAL A 654 2.41 31.08 -20.69
N PHE A 655 3.75 31.08 -20.71
CA PHE A 655 4.58 30.65 -19.58
C PHE A 655 4.40 31.54 -18.34
N VAL A 656 4.40 32.87 -18.53
CA VAL A 656 4.13 33.84 -17.45
C VAL A 656 2.71 33.67 -16.91
N CYS A 657 1.69 33.52 -17.75
CA CYS A 657 0.32 33.24 -17.31
C CYS A 657 0.23 31.93 -16.50
N CYS A 658 0.95 30.88 -16.88
CA CYS A 658 1.03 29.64 -16.12
C CYS A 658 1.68 29.86 -14.74
N LEU A 659 2.82 30.56 -14.68
CA LEU A 659 3.47 30.91 -13.41
C LEU A 659 2.56 31.76 -12.50
N CYS A 660 1.89 32.78 -13.05
CA CYS A 660 0.92 33.58 -12.32
C CYS A 660 -0.24 32.73 -11.78
N LYS A 661 -0.77 31.78 -12.57
CA LYS A 661 -1.84 30.87 -12.14
C LYS A 661 -1.37 29.90 -11.04
N ILE A 662 -0.13 29.40 -11.11
CA ILE A 662 0.48 28.56 -10.07
C ILE A 662 0.66 29.35 -8.76
N ILE A 663 1.17 30.58 -8.84
CA ILE A 663 1.33 31.48 -7.68
C ILE A 663 -0.04 31.80 -7.07
N TYR A 664 -1.03 32.17 -7.89
CA TYR A 664 -2.39 32.47 -7.44
C TYR A 664 -3.04 31.26 -6.76
N SER A 665 -2.95 30.07 -7.35
CA SER A 665 -3.45 28.81 -6.77
C SER A 665 -2.77 28.47 -5.43
N LYS A 666 -1.50 28.82 -5.25
CA LYS A 666 -0.77 28.61 -3.99
C LYS A 666 -1.28 29.52 -2.88
N TYR A 667 -1.57 30.79 -3.18
CA TYR A 667 -2.15 31.73 -2.20
C TYR A 667 -3.62 31.43 -1.89
N PHE A 668 -4.44 31.10 -2.90
CA PHE A 668 -5.87 30.86 -2.71
C PHE A 668 -6.17 29.58 -1.89
N CYS A 669 -5.33 28.55 -2.03
CA CYS A 669 -5.45 27.30 -1.26
C CYS A 669 -5.13 27.50 0.24
N ASP A 670 -4.21 28.41 0.57
CA ASP A 670 -3.81 28.72 1.96
C ASP A 670 -4.85 29.60 2.68
N SER A 671 -5.68 30.36 1.94
CA SER A 671 -6.83 31.09 2.49
C SER A 671 -8.06 30.23 2.73
N HIS A 672 -8.26 29.14 1.98
CA HIS A 672 -9.46 28.30 2.09
C HIS A 672 -9.34 27.16 3.12
N LEU A 673 -8.18 27.06 3.79
CA LEU A 673 -7.86 26.12 4.88
C LEU A 673 -7.92 26.78 6.27
N ARG A 674 -8.60 27.92 6.39
CA ARG A 674 -8.71 28.72 7.63
C ARG A 674 -10.14 29.18 7.93
N VAL A 675 -11.12 28.39 7.49
CA VAL A 675 -12.56 28.49 7.75
C VAL A 675 -13.06 27.07 8.01
#